data_AF-A0A7V8YJI9-F1
#
_entry.id   AF-A0A7V8YJI9-F1
#
_cell.length_a   1.000
_cell.length_b   1.000
_cell.length_c   1.000
_cell.angle_alpha   90.00
_cell.angle_beta   90.00
_cell.angle_gamma   90.00
#
_symmetry.space_group_name_H-M   'P 1'
#
loop_
_entity.id
_entity.type
_entity.pdbx_description
1 polymer ?
#
loop_
_entity_poly.entity_id
_entity_poly.type
_entity_poly.pdbx_seq_one_letter_code
_entity_poly.pdbx_strand_id
1 'polypeptide(L)'
;DKGLEVQRARADGYRVVPLLLPGVTPQALGLWFAEVPVAVAVEVGPGGLSAALPGVLAALGRRLPTDHEPFAEPDAGSVEELVLSLQDPTIVTGEGTRRARATAHLTYQPARAGVGAVTSRRFVLTAPLGPIEAADLRWYLESYYRWPVGVFRERADTIEARLPGWGQALHVAALDDPGAREAVSAWRRAGVGSERRFSVEVDADLPAGAVEDAEVLAREAAVELLALPWELLHDGRGWLFQGRDAVRVRRRLPNRHYRPERPTELPVRILLVSPRPEQDAQGRPIGYIDHRVSAGPLVEAVESLGDLARLTVLQPPTYGALEQALADGDEGRPFDVVHFDGHGVYDRRLGLGGLCFEDAGDAERWAGRRMDFVDASKLAGLVSGHRIPLVFLEACQTALAEVDPTASVAAKLLEEGVTSVVAMSHSVLVETARLFVQRFYAELARGARVGAAMLAGQQALFADPARGKVLGVGELRLRDWFVPVLYQEQQDPQLITKIPARDAQQLQDTARALGLGGLPEAPAHHFHGRSRELLGMERLLHRQRWLVVRGTGGQGKTTLAAELAGWLVRTARFGRAAFVSLEHHRDPRAVLDTLGHQLVGKHYSVAQYPDLDQALQPVERALRDDPTIVVIDNCETVLPERLDIAPAVTPKDADAEDAAAAILKLCRRLLDADPRTRLVFTTRESLPAPFDTPAREWQLGALARDDAVELVAEVMKQHGWTPPTGDTGSTPGEITDLVEAVNRHPRALVLLAREVARAGVRATTADLRTLMAQLERGHPGDRENSLYASVELSLRRLSPQSRQQVRALAACHGGLQLGVIEQVTGLEPDPARELGIELIDVGLGQDMGHGHLRLDPGLAPYLLAELTPEEADALRTRWAEAMAGLAQYLYGELFKDARRASGLTLLE
;
A
#
# COMPACT_ATOMS: atom_id res chain seq x y z
N ASP A 1 40.48 -14.89 12.80
CA ASP A 1 41.14 -16.20 12.69
C ASP A 1 40.39 -17.21 11.83
N LYS A 2 39.14 -17.58 12.14
CA LYS A 2 38.38 -18.61 11.37
C LYS A 2 38.26 -18.33 9.86
N GLY A 3 38.08 -17.07 9.46
CA GLY A 3 38.05 -16.69 8.03
C GLY A 3 39.40 -16.88 7.31
N LEU A 4 40.52 -16.66 8.02
CA LEU A 4 41.86 -16.87 7.50
C LEU A 4 42.23 -18.35 7.42
N GLU A 5 41.75 -19.16 8.36
CA GLU A 5 41.88 -20.63 8.29
C GLU A 5 41.16 -21.19 7.06
N VAL A 6 39.93 -20.73 6.80
CA VAL A 6 39.18 -21.12 5.60
C VAL A 6 39.88 -20.66 4.33
N GLN A 7 40.43 -19.44 4.31
CA GLN A 7 41.20 -18.94 3.17
C GLN A 7 42.43 -19.80 2.87
N ARG A 8 43.15 -20.27 3.90
CA ARG A 8 44.32 -21.15 3.72
C ARG A 8 43.93 -22.56 3.27
N ALA A 9 42.74 -23.04 3.66
CA ALA A 9 42.25 -24.37 3.32
C ALA A 9 41.64 -24.45 1.91
N ARG A 10 41.26 -23.32 1.31
CA ARG A 10 40.60 -23.28 0.00
C ARG A 10 41.57 -22.86 -1.12
N ALA A 11 41.62 -23.64 -2.19
CA ALA A 11 42.43 -23.37 -3.38
C ALA A 11 41.72 -22.53 -4.46
N ASP A 12 40.48 -22.09 -4.19
CA ASP A 12 39.59 -21.40 -5.15
C ASP A 12 39.76 -19.87 -5.19
N GLY A 13 40.80 -19.33 -4.54
CA GLY A 13 41.02 -17.89 -4.47
C GLY A 13 40.09 -17.15 -3.50
N TYR A 14 39.58 -17.85 -2.47
CA TYR A 14 38.77 -17.28 -1.39
C TYR A 14 39.34 -15.97 -0.84
N ARG A 15 38.56 -14.87 -0.90
CA ARG A 15 38.97 -13.54 -0.43
C ARG A 15 38.39 -13.25 0.95
N VAL A 16 39.21 -12.69 1.84
CA VAL A 16 38.78 -12.17 3.15
C VAL A 16 38.83 -10.65 3.10
N VAL A 17 37.70 -10.00 3.32
CA VAL A 17 37.58 -8.53 3.39
C VAL A 17 37.27 -8.14 4.83
N PRO A 18 38.22 -7.54 5.57
CA PRO A 18 37.96 -7.08 6.93
C PRO A 18 37.01 -5.88 6.93
N LEU A 19 36.01 -5.92 7.81
CA LEU A 19 35.16 -4.78 8.14
C LEU A 19 35.72 -4.11 9.41
N LEU A 20 36.13 -2.85 9.29
CA LEU A 20 36.77 -2.11 10.38
C LEU A 20 35.72 -1.32 11.16
N LEU A 21 35.55 -1.65 12.43
CA LEU A 21 34.72 -0.88 13.35
C LEU A 21 35.43 0.44 13.74
N PRO A 22 34.68 1.44 14.24
CA PRO A 22 35.25 2.73 14.64
C PRO A 22 36.42 2.56 15.63
N GLY A 23 37.52 3.27 15.37
CA GLY A 23 38.75 3.19 16.16
C GLY A 23 39.74 2.10 15.72
N VAL A 24 39.38 1.20 14.80
CA VAL A 24 40.30 0.22 14.21
C VAL A 24 40.91 0.78 12.93
N THR A 25 42.24 0.92 12.90
CA THR A 25 42.95 1.37 11.70
C THR A 25 43.43 0.18 10.85
N PRO A 26 43.60 0.33 9.53
CA PRO A 26 44.15 -0.72 8.67
C PRO A 26 45.51 -1.27 9.13
N GLN A 27 46.30 -0.46 9.84
CA GLN A 27 47.61 -0.86 10.39
C GLN A 27 47.48 -1.98 11.44
N ALA A 28 46.38 -2.02 12.19
CA ALA A 28 46.13 -3.10 13.15
C ALA A 28 46.00 -4.47 12.47
N LEU A 29 45.67 -4.53 11.19
CA LEU A 29 45.50 -5.77 10.43
C LEU A 29 46.82 -6.51 10.17
N GLY A 30 47.96 -5.82 10.27
CA GLY A 30 49.29 -6.44 10.09
C GLY A 30 49.62 -7.53 11.11
N LEU A 31 48.83 -7.67 12.18
CA LEU A 31 48.92 -8.78 13.14
C LEU A 31 48.36 -10.10 12.61
N TRP A 32 47.46 -10.05 11.61
CA TRP A 32 46.75 -11.22 11.09
C TRP A 32 47.00 -11.51 9.61
N PHE A 33 47.43 -10.51 8.84
CA PHE A 33 47.69 -10.62 7.41
C PHE A 33 49.15 -10.33 7.08
N ALA A 34 49.73 -11.11 6.15
CA ALA A 34 51.12 -10.92 5.71
C ALA A 34 51.31 -9.62 4.91
N GLU A 35 50.26 -9.18 4.20
CA GLU A 35 50.15 -7.87 3.56
C GLU A 35 48.85 -7.21 4.02
N VAL A 36 48.82 -5.87 4.12
CA VAL A 36 47.62 -5.15 4.56
C VAL A 36 46.50 -5.38 3.53
N PRO A 37 45.39 -6.05 3.90
CA PRO A 37 44.33 -6.38 2.95
C PRO A 37 43.49 -5.15 2.63
N VAL A 38 42.73 -5.22 1.54
CA VAL A 38 41.64 -4.25 1.28
C VAL A 38 40.60 -4.41 2.39
N ALA A 39 40.41 -3.37 3.19
CA ALA A 39 39.49 -3.34 4.32
C ALA A 39 38.50 -2.20 4.16
N VAL A 40 37.28 -2.39 4.66
CA VAL A 40 36.19 -1.43 4.53
C VAL A 40 35.80 -0.94 5.92
N ALA A 41 35.85 0.37 6.13
CA ALA A 41 35.37 0.97 7.38
C ALA A 41 33.84 0.89 7.44
N VAL A 42 33.31 0.54 8.60
CA VAL A 42 31.88 0.46 8.87
C VAL A 42 31.57 1.35 10.07
N GLU A 43 30.68 2.31 9.89
CA GLU A 43 30.16 3.10 11.00
C GLU A 43 29.22 2.22 11.84
N VAL A 44 29.33 2.32 13.18
CA VAL A 44 28.38 1.67 14.08
C VAL A 44 27.17 2.58 14.19
N GLY A 45 26.05 2.14 13.60
CA GLY A 45 24.81 2.88 13.63
C GLY A 45 23.91 2.57 12.42
N PRO A 46 22.71 3.15 12.38
CA PRO A 46 21.78 3.03 11.26
C PRO A 46 22.39 3.61 9.99
N GLY A 47 22.27 2.90 8.86
CA GLY A 47 22.89 3.30 7.59
C GLY A 47 24.36 2.92 7.47
N GLY A 48 25.06 2.58 8.56
CA GLY A 48 26.52 2.39 8.55
C GLY A 48 26.99 1.19 7.71
N LEU A 49 26.29 0.06 7.80
CA LEU A 49 26.56 -1.10 6.95
C LEU A 49 26.13 -0.85 5.50
N SER A 50 24.97 -0.22 5.30
CA SER A 50 24.46 0.15 3.96
C SER A 50 25.43 1.09 3.23
N ALA A 51 26.02 2.05 3.94
CA ALA A 51 27.05 2.95 3.42
C ALA A 51 28.34 2.23 3.04
N ALA A 52 28.71 1.20 3.79
CA ALA A 52 29.88 0.39 3.53
C ALA A 52 29.68 -0.64 2.40
N LEU A 53 28.44 -1.06 2.13
CA LEU A 53 28.13 -2.18 1.23
C LEU A 53 28.68 -2.01 -0.20
N PRO A 54 28.60 -0.82 -0.85
CA PRO A 54 29.27 -0.62 -2.14
C PRO A 54 30.79 -0.87 -2.06
N GLY A 55 31.44 -0.41 -0.99
CA GLY A 55 32.87 -0.66 -0.73
C GLY A 55 33.18 -2.14 -0.49
N VAL A 56 32.30 -2.87 0.21
CA VAL A 56 32.41 -4.33 0.38
C VAL A 56 32.31 -5.04 -0.96
N LEU A 57 31.36 -4.65 -1.81
CA LEU A 57 31.21 -5.24 -3.15
C LEU A 57 32.40 -4.93 -4.05
N ALA A 58 32.96 -3.72 -3.98
CA ALA A 58 34.20 -3.37 -4.68
C ALA A 58 35.39 -4.21 -4.19
N ALA A 59 35.55 -4.40 -2.87
CA ALA A 59 36.58 -5.24 -2.29
C ALA A 59 36.42 -6.74 -2.69
N LEU A 60 35.18 -7.19 -2.85
CA LEU A 60 34.86 -8.53 -3.38
C LEU A 60 35.03 -8.65 -4.90
N GLY A 61 35.40 -7.57 -5.61
CA GLY A 61 35.55 -7.55 -7.06
C GLY A 61 34.23 -7.66 -7.83
N ARG A 62 33.10 -7.34 -7.17
CA ARG A 62 31.75 -7.34 -7.76
C ARG A 62 31.36 -6.00 -8.38
N ARG A 63 32.08 -4.91 -8.04
CA ARG A 63 31.93 -3.55 -8.59
C ARG A 63 33.29 -2.84 -8.69
N LEU A 64 33.35 -1.72 -9.42
CA LEU A 64 34.55 -0.89 -9.52
C LEU A 64 34.69 0.06 -8.31
N PRO A 65 35.90 0.43 -7.88
CA PRO A 65 36.11 1.25 -6.67
C PRO A 65 35.66 2.71 -6.76
N THR A 66 35.42 3.24 -7.96
CA THR A 66 35.13 4.67 -8.21
C THR A 66 33.66 5.06 -8.11
N ASP A 67 32.77 4.12 -7.79
CA ASP A 67 31.31 4.31 -7.89
C ASP A 67 30.68 4.75 -6.55
N HIS A 68 31.46 5.00 -5.48
CA HIS A 68 30.93 5.30 -4.15
C HIS A 68 30.68 6.79 -3.93
N GLU A 69 29.41 7.16 -3.73
CA GLU A 69 28.99 8.45 -3.19
C GLU A 69 28.66 8.32 -1.69
N PRO A 70 29.08 9.28 -0.83
CA PRO A 70 28.70 9.29 0.58
C PRO A 70 27.23 9.68 0.76
N PHE A 71 26.68 9.42 1.96
CA PHE A 71 25.35 9.88 2.34
C PHE A 71 25.32 11.42 2.32
N ALA A 72 24.22 11.99 1.85
CA ALA A 72 24.04 13.44 1.87
C ALA A 72 23.45 13.88 3.22
N GLU A 73 23.97 14.96 3.77
CA GLU A 73 23.37 15.69 4.89
C GLU A 73 22.49 16.82 4.30
N PRO A 74 21.16 16.75 4.44
CA PRO A 74 20.26 17.75 3.90
C PRO A 74 20.39 19.08 4.65
N ASP A 75 20.71 20.17 3.93
CA ASP A 75 20.73 21.53 4.49
C ASP A 75 19.30 22.04 4.69
N ALA A 76 18.92 22.24 5.96
CA ALA A 76 17.63 22.81 6.31
C ALA A 76 17.74 24.34 6.32
N GLY A 77 17.40 24.96 5.18
CA GLY A 77 17.49 26.41 4.97
C GLY A 77 16.84 27.26 6.08
N SER A 78 17.21 28.53 6.17
CA SER A 78 16.67 29.46 7.17
C SER A 78 15.18 29.77 6.94
N VAL A 79 14.40 29.97 8.02
CA VAL A 79 12.95 30.23 7.96
C VAL A 79 12.61 31.62 8.50
N GLU A 80 12.05 32.47 7.65
CA GLU A 80 11.55 33.81 7.99
C GLU A 80 10.08 33.70 8.40
N GLU A 81 9.77 33.94 9.67
CA GLU A 81 8.43 33.73 10.22
C GLU A 81 7.70 35.05 10.48
N LEU A 82 6.45 35.14 10.03
CA LEU A 82 5.50 36.18 10.42
C LEU A 82 4.40 35.55 11.28
N VAL A 83 4.29 35.98 12.54
CA VAL A 83 3.32 35.47 13.50
C VAL A 83 2.15 36.44 13.66
N LEU A 84 0.94 35.99 13.37
CA LEU A 84 -0.32 36.63 13.73
C LEU A 84 -0.81 36.11 15.07
N SER A 85 -0.67 36.93 16.11
CA SER A 85 -1.14 36.61 17.45
C SER A 85 -2.52 37.22 17.67
N LEU A 86 -3.52 36.37 17.93
CA LEU A 86 -4.92 36.69 18.17
C LEU A 86 -5.23 36.45 19.65
N GLN A 87 -5.68 37.49 20.34
CA GLN A 87 -5.97 37.51 21.77
C GLN A 87 -7.35 38.09 22.02
N ASP A 88 -7.91 37.84 23.21
CA ASP A 88 -9.22 38.31 23.62
C ASP A 88 -10.33 37.94 22.59
N PRO A 89 -10.44 36.66 22.18
CA PRO A 89 -11.37 36.27 21.13
C PRO A 89 -12.83 36.39 21.62
N THR A 90 -13.70 36.85 20.74
CA THR A 90 -15.12 37.11 20.99
C THR A 90 -15.95 36.79 19.75
N ILE A 91 -17.25 36.54 19.94
CA ILE A 91 -18.21 36.43 18.83
C ILE A 91 -18.97 37.75 18.71
N VAL A 92 -19.06 38.29 17.49
CA VAL A 92 -19.88 39.44 17.16
C VAL A 92 -21.03 39.05 16.23
N THR A 93 -22.23 39.50 16.57
CA THR A 93 -23.46 39.33 15.76
C THR A 93 -23.97 40.69 15.33
N GLY A 94 -24.05 40.92 14.01
CA GLY A 94 -24.51 42.19 13.43
C GLY A 94 -24.96 42.00 11.98
N GLU A 95 -25.97 42.75 11.55
CA GLU A 95 -26.52 42.71 10.17
C GLU A 95 -26.92 41.29 9.69
N GLY A 96 -27.32 40.41 10.62
CA GLY A 96 -27.68 39.01 10.31
C GLY A 96 -26.48 38.08 10.10
N THR A 97 -25.25 38.54 10.36
CA THR A 97 -24.01 37.75 10.26
C THR A 97 -23.37 37.54 11.63
N ARG A 98 -22.82 36.34 11.85
CA ARG A 98 -22.08 35.94 13.06
C ARG A 98 -20.62 35.73 12.68
N ARG A 99 -19.70 36.45 13.33
CA ARG A 99 -18.25 36.39 13.04
C ARG A 99 -17.43 36.31 14.32
N ALA A 100 -16.36 35.51 14.29
CA ALA A 100 -15.32 35.58 15.32
C ALA A 100 -14.48 36.85 15.17
N ARG A 101 -14.06 37.42 16.29
CA ARG A 101 -13.30 38.66 16.37
C ARG A 101 -12.24 38.54 17.45
N ALA A 102 -11.04 39.07 17.21
CA ALA A 102 -9.97 39.10 18.20
C ALA A 102 -9.14 40.38 18.10
N THR A 103 -8.43 40.70 19.17
CA THR A 103 -7.35 41.69 19.13
C THR A 103 -6.11 41.03 18.51
N ALA A 104 -5.62 41.60 17.42
CA ALA A 104 -4.54 41.05 16.62
C ALA A 104 -3.27 41.91 16.71
N HIS A 105 -2.11 41.27 16.59
CA HIS A 105 -0.85 41.93 16.23
C HIS A 105 0.04 40.97 15.45
N LEU A 106 0.93 41.52 14.62
CA LEU A 106 1.90 40.74 13.86
C LEU A 106 3.30 40.89 14.45
N THR A 107 4.05 39.80 14.51
CA THR A 107 5.47 39.81 14.85
C THR A 107 6.27 39.12 13.75
N TYR A 108 7.14 39.85 13.07
CA TYR A 108 8.15 39.26 12.19
C TYR A 108 9.34 38.79 13.03
N GLN A 109 9.64 37.49 12.95
CA GLN A 109 10.76 36.81 13.58
C GLN A 109 11.80 36.44 12.50
N PRO A 110 12.93 37.16 12.44
CA PRO A 110 13.99 36.87 11.48
C PRO A 110 14.63 35.51 11.72
N ALA A 111 15.04 34.84 10.65
CA ALA A 111 15.71 33.54 10.77
C ALA A 111 17.12 33.63 11.39
N ARG A 112 17.78 34.79 11.24
CA ARG A 112 19.16 35.00 11.67
C ARG A 112 19.22 35.41 13.13
N ALA A 113 19.95 34.63 13.93
CA ALA A 113 20.25 34.96 15.32
C ALA A 113 20.90 36.36 15.44
N GLY A 114 20.40 37.16 16.39
CA GLY A 114 20.88 38.52 16.66
C GLY A 114 20.18 39.65 15.91
N VAL A 115 19.28 39.34 14.95
CA VAL A 115 18.37 40.35 14.37
C VAL A 115 17.10 40.41 15.21
N GLY A 116 16.74 41.61 15.69
CA GLY A 116 15.56 41.80 16.55
C GLY A 116 14.24 41.57 15.81
N ALA A 117 13.26 41.02 16.51
CA ALA A 117 11.90 40.88 15.99
C ALA A 117 11.23 42.24 15.77
N VAL A 118 10.34 42.32 14.78
CA VAL A 118 9.56 43.54 14.48
C VAL A 118 8.09 43.27 14.78
N THR A 119 7.58 43.92 15.83
CA THR A 119 6.18 43.78 16.25
C THR A 119 5.35 44.97 15.78
N SER A 120 4.17 44.69 15.25
CA SER A 120 3.22 45.67 14.74
C SER A 120 2.42 46.33 15.86
N ARG A 121 1.66 47.38 15.54
CA ARG A 121 0.64 47.89 16.46
C ARG A 121 -0.49 46.87 16.59
N ARG A 122 -1.21 46.90 17.71
CA ARG A 122 -2.44 46.11 17.90
C ARG A 122 -3.54 46.66 16.98
N PHE A 123 -4.29 45.76 16.36
CA PHE A 123 -5.45 46.06 15.53
C PHE A 123 -6.56 45.05 15.85
N VAL A 124 -7.72 45.22 15.23
CA VAL A 124 -8.85 44.32 15.41
C VAL A 124 -8.99 43.48 14.14
N LEU A 125 -8.96 42.16 14.31
CA LEU A 125 -9.30 41.24 13.24
C LEU A 125 -10.72 40.72 13.45
N THR A 126 -11.58 40.92 12.47
CA THR A 126 -12.88 40.24 12.38
C THR A 126 -12.78 39.22 11.26
N ALA A 127 -13.12 37.96 11.56
CA ALA A 127 -13.09 36.87 10.60
C ALA A 127 -13.92 37.24 9.37
N PRO A 128 -13.33 37.26 8.16
CA PRO A 128 -14.09 37.61 6.96
C PRO A 128 -15.08 36.51 6.55
N LEU A 129 -14.76 35.26 6.93
CA LEU A 129 -15.57 34.07 6.72
C LEU A 129 -16.26 33.70 8.05
N GLY A 130 -17.47 33.19 7.97
CA GLY A 130 -18.18 32.65 9.12
C GLY A 130 -19.08 31.48 8.72
N PRO A 131 -20.16 31.21 9.46
CA PRO A 131 -20.91 29.95 9.32
C PRO A 131 -21.46 29.68 7.92
N ILE A 132 -21.86 30.72 7.18
CA ILE A 132 -22.42 30.57 5.83
C ILE A 132 -21.35 30.10 4.84
N GLU A 133 -20.20 30.80 4.80
CA GLU A 133 -19.11 30.46 3.90
C GLU A 133 -18.47 29.11 4.27
N ALA A 134 -18.36 28.82 5.56
CA ALA A 134 -17.90 27.53 6.06
C ALA A 134 -18.85 26.38 5.64
N ALA A 135 -20.17 26.60 5.65
CA ALA A 135 -21.15 25.62 5.19
C ALA A 135 -21.07 25.38 3.67
N ASP A 136 -20.80 26.42 2.87
CA ASP A 136 -20.55 26.27 1.44
C ASP A 136 -19.28 25.45 1.17
N LEU A 137 -18.16 25.78 1.83
CA LEU A 137 -16.91 25.01 1.72
C LEU A 137 -17.11 23.55 2.12
N ARG A 138 -17.78 23.30 3.24
CA ARG A 138 -18.10 21.94 3.71
C ARG A 138 -18.90 21.17 2.68
N TRP A 139 -19.97 21.76 2.15
CA TRP A 139 -20.77 21.10 1.14
C TRP A 139 -19.95 20.78 -0.13
N TYR A 140 -19.10 21.71 -0.57
CA TYR A 140 -18.25 21.51 -1.74
C TYR A 140 -17.21 20.40 -1.53
N LEU A 141 -16.58 20.33 -0.36
CA LEU A 141 -15.55 19.33 -0.08
C LEU A 141 -16.13 17.96 0.26
N GLU A 142 -17.23 17.91 1.01
CA GLU A 142 -17.70 16.67 1.64
C GLU A 142 -18.97 16.09 1.03
N SER A 143 -19.66 16.82 0.15
CA SER A 143 -20.93 16.37 -0.42
C SER A 143 -20.97 16.42 -1.95
N TYR A 144 -20.30 17.38 -2.58
CA TYR A 144 -20.33 17.56 -4.04
C TYR A 144 -19.90 16.30 -4.81
N TYR A 145 -18.87 15.60 -4.34
CA TYR A 145 -18.34 14.40 -5.00
C TYR A 145 -19.37 13.28 -5.18
N ARG A 146 -20.45 13.27 -4.40
CA ARG A 146 -21.51 12.26 -4.46
C ARG A 146 -22.40 12.42 -5.69
N TRP A 147 -22.58 13.64 -6.20
CA TRP A 147 -23.40 13.91 -7.38
C TRP A 147 -22.93 15.16 -8.17
N PRO A 148 -21.77 15.09 -8.86
CA PRO A 148 -21.09 16.25 -9.44
C PRO A 148 -21.66 16.71 -10.80
N VAL A 149 -22.98 16.84 -10.90
CA VAL A 149 -23.72 17.20 -12.14
C VAL A 149 -24.81 18.25 -11.92
N GLY A 150 -25.25 18.86 -13.03
CA GLY A 150 -26.38 19.80 -13.07
C GLY A 150 -26.19 20.97 -12.11
N VAL A 151 -27.26 21.31 -11.37
CA VAL A 151 -27.29 22.43 -10.41
C VAL A 151 -26.22 22.34 -9.31
N PHE A 152 -25.76 21.13 -8.96
CA PHE A 152 -24.69 20.97 -7.98
C PHE A 152 -23.32 21.31 -8.59
N ARG A 153 -23.10 21.05 -9.88
CA ARG A 153 -21.90 21.52 -10.57
C ARG A 153 -21.89 23.05 -10.64
N GLU A 154 -23.01 23.67 -10.97
CA GLU A 154 -23.11 25.15 -10.99
C GLU A 154 -22.84 25.77 -9.61
N ARG A 155 -23.32 25.13 -8.53
CA ARG A 155 -23.01 25.54 -7.16
C ARG A 155 -21.52 25.38 -6.85
N ALA A 156 -20.91 24.26 -7.24
CA ALA A 156 -19.48 24.01 -7.06
C ALA A 156 -18.62 25.05 -7.80
N ASP A 157 -18.93 25.32 -9.08
CA ASP A 157 -18.27 26.35 -9.88
C ASP A 157 -18.37 27.74 -9.24
N THR A 158 -19.54 28.06 -8.66
CA THR A 158 -19.75 29.31 -7.91
C THR A 158 -18.87 29.39 -6.66
N ILE A 159 -18.70 28.29 -5.94
CA ILE A 159 -17.85 28.22 -4.74
C ILE A 159 -16.38 28.34 -5.15
N GLU A 160 -15.94 27.62 -6.18
CA GLU A 160 -14.58 27.71 -6.70
C GLU A 160 -14.23 29.14 -7.13
N ALA A 161 -15.16 29.84 -7.80
CA ALA A 161 -14.98 31.23 -8.20
C ALA A 161 -14.87 32.21 -7.01
N ARG A 162 -15.38 31.84 -5.83
CA ARG A 162 -15.29 32.65 -4.60
C ARG A 162 -13.99 32.43 -3.83
N LEU A 163 -13.29 31.30 -4.03
CA LEU A 163 -12.07 30.98 -3.28
C LEU A 163 -11.04 32.13 -3.30
N PRO A 164 -10.71 32.77 -4.45
CA PRO A 164 -9.75 33.88 -4.46
C PRO A 164 -10.24 35.10 -3.68
N GLY A 165 -11.55 35.38 -3.73
CA GLY A 165 -12.16 36.49 -3.00
C GLY A 165 -12.13 36.27 -1.49
N TRP A 166 -12.40 35.04 -1.03
CA TRP A 166 -12.24 34.65 0.36
C TRP A 166 -10.79 34.72 0.83
N GLY A 167 -9.86 34.26 -0.02
CA GLY A 167 -8.43 34.38 0.21
C GLY A 167 -7.93 35.81 0.33
N GLN A 168 -8.44 36.71 -0.52
CA GLN A 168 -8.13 38.13 -0.47
C GLN A 168 -8.73 38.79 0.76
N ALA A 169 -9.93 38.41 1.18
CA ALA A 169 -10.54 38.92 2.40
C ALA A 169 -9.72 38.52 3.65
N LEU A 170 -9.20 37.29 3.69
CA LEU A 170 -8.27 36.84 4.74
C LEU A 170 -6.96 37.65 4.71
N HIS A 171 -6.37 37.85 3.53
CA HIS A 171 -5.15 38.64 3.38
C HIS A 171 -5.36 40.08 3.85
N VAL A 172 -6.45 40.73 3.45
CA VAL A 172 -6.78 42.10 3.86
C VAL A 172 -6.96 42.19 5.38
N ALA A 173 -7.73 41.26 5.97
CA ALA A 173 -8.00 41.25 7.40
C ALA A 173 -6.74 41.03 8.26
N ALA A 174 -5.78 40.25 7.78
CA ALA A 174 -4.58 39.87 8.54
C ALA A 174 -3.33 40.71 8.24
N LEU A 175 -3.14 41.13 6.99
CA LEU A 175 -1.86 41.64 6.49
C LEU A 175 -1.91 43.08 5.94
N ASP A 176 -3.08 43.57 5.50
CA ASP A 176 -3.21 44.92 4.93
C ASP A 176 -3.73 45.97 5.92
N ASP A 177 -3.92 45.62 7.19
CA ASP A 177 -4.27 46.59 8.23
C ASP A 177 -3.14 47.65 8.39
N PRO A 178 -3.48 48.94 8.52
CA PRO A 178 -2.47 49.98 8.75
C PRO A 178 -1.56 49.71 9.96
N GLY A 179 -2.08 49.06 11.00
CA GLY A 179 -1.36 48.64 12.19
C GLY A 179 -0.36 47.50 11.95
N ALA A 180 -0.60 46.65 10.95
CA ALA A 180 0.24 45.51 10.53
C ALA A 180 1.45 45.91 9.66
N ARG A 181 1.40 47.09 9.02
CA ARG A 181 2.32 47.51 7.94
C ARG A 181 3.81 47.35 8.27
N GLU A 182 4.23 47.68 9.49
CA GLU A 182 5.65 47.67 9.89
C GLU A 182 6.24 46.25 9.84
N ALA A 183 5.56 45.28 10.48
CA ALA A 183 5.99 43.88 10.53
C ALA A 183 5.93 43.22 9.14
N VAL A 184 4.85 43.43 8.38
CA VAL A 184 4.71 42.87 7.01
C VAL A 184 5.78 43.41 6.07
N SER A 185 6.07 44.71 6.15
CA SER A 185 7.11 45.33 5.32
C SER A 185 8.51 44.81 5.66
N ALA A 186 8.78 44.54 6.94
CA ALA A 186 10.03 43.93 7.38
C ALA A 186 10.17 42.49 6.85
N TRP A 187 9.12 41.67 7.00
CA TRP A 187 9.08 40.29 6.51
C TRP A 187 9.22 40.21 4.98
N ARG A 188 8.56 41.08 4.22
CA ARG A 188 8.69 41.13 2.74
C ARG A 188 10.10 41.53 2.27
N ARG A 189 10.88 42.23 3.11
CA ARG A 189 12.28 42.59 2.82
C ARG A 189 13.28 41.54 3.29
N ALA A 190 12.84 40.45 3.91
CA ALA A 190 13.72 39.38 4.36
C ALA A 190 14.54 38.79 3.18
N GLY A 191 15.73 38.27 3.50
CA GLY A 191 16.75 37.90 2.52
C GLY A 191 16.26 36.89 1.46
N VAL A 192 16.83 37.00 0.25
CA VAL A 192 16.57 36.07 -0.85
C VAL A 192 17.18 34.70 -0.50
N GLY A 193 16.39 33.63 -0.61
CA GLY A 193 16.86 32.25 -0.40
C GLY A 193 16.45 31.59 0.93
N SER A 194 15.76 32.31 1.82
CA SER A 194 15.12 31.72 3.00
C SER A 194 13.70 31.22 2.70
N GLU A 195 13.28 30.15 3.38
CA GLU A 195 11.87 29.74 3.41
C GLU A 195 11.02 30.78 4.16
N ARG A 196 9.74 30.92 3.80
CA ARG A 196 8.81 31.83 4.49
C ARG A 196 7.70 31.06 5.18
N ARG A 197 7.35 31.51 6.39
CA ARG A 197 6.29 30.92 7.21
C ARG A 197 5.34 31.99 7.73
N PHE A 198 4.04 31.72 7.61
CA PHE A 198 2.98 32.47 8.28
C PHE A 198 2.36 31.63 9.38
N SER A 199 2.40 32.13 10.62
CA SER A 199 1.91 31.42 11.79
C SER A 199 0.71 32.13 12.38
N VAL A 200 -0.37 31.40 12.62
CA VAL A 200 -1.56 31.92 13.30
C VAL A 200 -1.56 31.37 14.71
N GLU A 201 -1.31 32.23 15.69
CA GLU A 201 -1.30 31.92 17.10
C GLU A 201 -2.56 32.47 17.76
N VAL A 202 -3.36 31.61 18.39
CA VAL A 202 -4.64 32.00 19.00
C VAL A 202 -4.62 31.68 20.48
N ASP A 203 -4.73 32.70 21.32
CA ASP A 203 -4.91 32.56 22.77
C ASP A 203 -6.39 32.64 23.11
N ALA A 204 -6.96 31.52 23.56
CA ALA A 204 -8.37 31.41 23.92
C ALA A 204 -8.69 32.00 25.29
N ASP A 205 -7.67 32.23 26.13
CA ASP A 205 -7.91 32.66 27.49
C ASP A 205 -8.27 34.14 27.58
N LEU A 206 -9.18 34.40 28.50
CA LEU A 206 -9.51 35.75 28.94
C LEU A 206 -8.78 36.08 30.24
N PRO A 207 -8.65 37.38 30.59
CA PRO A 207 -8.11 37.77 31.88
C PRO A 207 -8.83 37.11 33.06
N ALA A 208 -8.08 36.80 34.12
CA ALA A 208 -8.62 36.14 35.32
C ALA A 208 -9.84 36.90 35.90
N GLY A 209 -10.92 36.18 36.16
CA GLY A 209 -12.19 36.74 36.65
C GLY A 209 -13.22 37.05 35.55
N ALA A 210 -12.99 36.58 34.33
CA ALA A 210 -14.03 36.54 33.29
C ALA A 210 -15.22 35.67 33.73
N VAL A 211 -16.41 36.00 33.22
CA VAL A 211 -17.63 35.21 33.49
C VAL A 211 -17.56 33.93 32.67
N GLU A 212 -18.01 32.80 33.21
CA GLU A 212 -17.96 31.47 32.57
C GLU A 212 -18.54 31.47 31.15
N ASP A 213 -19.67 32.14 30.91
CA ASP A 213 -20.28 32.30 29.58
C ASP A 213 -19.35 33.02 28.58
N ALA A 214 -18.57 34.01 29.04
CA ALA A 214 -17.62 34.72 28.22
C ALA A 214 -16.40 33.85 27.86
N GLU A 215 -15.95 32.99 28.77
CA GLU A 215 -14.89 32.01 28.51
C GLU A 215 -15.32 30.98 27.47
N VAL A 216 -16.57 30.51 27.52
CA VAL A 216 -17.12 29.59 26.51
C VAL A 216 -17.15 30.24 25.13
N LEU A 217 -17.65 31.47 25.03
CA LEU A 217 -17.68 32.23 23.77
C LEU A 217 -16.27 32.55 23.24
N ALA A 218 -15.31 32.80 24.12
CA ALA A 218 -13.92 33.03 23.74
C ALA A 218 -13.27 31.76 23.17
N ARG A 219 -13.50 30.60 23.78
CA ARG A 219 -13.05 29.30 23.25
C ARG A 219 -13.68 28.99 21.90
N GLU A 220 -14.99 29.23 21.75
CA GLU A 220 -15.69 29.05 20.47
C GLU A 220 -15.11 29.97 19.37
N ALA A 221 -14.90 31.25 19.68
CA ALA A 221 -14.27 32.20 18.77
C ALA A 221 -12.82 31.80 18.41
N ALA A 222 -12.05 31.29 19.37
CA ALA A 222 -10.69 30.81 19.11
C ALA A 222 -10.67 29.62 18.14
N VAL A 223 -11.57 28.66 18.32
CA VAL A 223 -11.73 27.51 17.41
C VAL A 223 -12.09 27.99 16.00
N GLU A 224 -13.02 28.93 15.87
CA GLU A 224 -13.38 29.51 14.56
C GLU A 224 -12.22 30.22 13.88
N LEU A 225 -11.41 30.97 14.63
CA LEU A 225 -10.23 31.67 14.09
C LEU A 225 -9.13 30.69 13.62
N LEU A 226 -8.92 29.60 14.37
CA LEU A 226 -8.01 28.52 13.97
C LEU A 226 -8.53 27.75 12.75
N ALA A 227 -9.85 27.57 12.65
CA ALA A 227 -10.51 26.83 11.57
C ALA A 227 -10.60 27.59 10.24
N LEU A 228 -10.26 28.89 10.22
CA LEU A 228 -10.20 29.65 8.97
C LEU A 228 -9.22 28.98 7.98
N PRO A 229 -9.55 28.96 6.67
CA PRO A 229 -8.72 28.36 5.63
C PRO A 229 -7.57 29.30 5.26
N TRP A 230 -6.64 29.51 6.19
CA TRP A 230 -5.48 30.40 6.03
C TRP A 230 -4.60 30.03 4.83
N GLU A 231 -4.67 28.80 4.35
CA GLU A 231 -4.04 28.29 3.13
C GLU A 231 -4.59 28.97 1.85
N LEU A 232 -5.75 29.63 1.93
CA LEU A 232 -6.32 30.45 0.87
C LEU A 232 -5.74 31.87 0.81
N LEU A 233 -4.78 32.26 1.66
CA LEU A 233 -4.22 33.63 1.61
C LEU A 233 -3.80 34.03 0.18
N HIS A 234 -4.42 35.10 -0.32
CA HIS A 234 -4.26 35.57 -1.69
C HIS A 234 -4.00 37.09 -1.69
N ASP A 235 -2.89 37.53 -2.27
CA ASP A 235 -2.44 38.94 -2.22
C ASP A 235 -3.08 39.84 -3.31
N GLY A 236 -4.04 39.29 -4.04
CA GLY A 236 -4.68 39.92 -5.20
C GLY A 236 -3.98 39.64 -6.53
N ARG A 237 -2.78 39.05 -6.51
CA ARG A 237 -2.05 38.57 -7.70
C ARG A 237 -1.97 37.06 -7.76
N GLY A 238 -1.74 36.42 -6.63
CA GLY A 238 -1.65 34.97 -6.53
C GLY A 238 -1.78 34.48 -5.09
N TRP A 239 -1.79 33.16 -4.94
CA TRP A 239 -1.82 32.52 -3.63
C TRP A 239 -0.44 32.57 -2.98
N LEU A 240 -0.37 32.83 -1.67
CA LEU A 240 0.93 32.99 -1.00
C LEU A 240 1.77 31.70 -0.98
N PHE A 241 1.17 30.52 -1.11
CA PHE A 241 1.88 29.24 -1.16
C PHE A 241 2.58 28.97 -2.50
N GLN A 242 2.46 29.87 -3.48
CA GLN A 242 3.02 29.72 -4.83
C GLN A 242 4.30 30.53 -5.05
N GLY A 243 5.04 30.14 -6.08
CA GLY A 243 6.22 30.88 -6.54
C GLY A 243 7.47 30.62 -5.70
N ARG A 244 8.52 31.38 -6.00
CA ARG A 244 9.85 31.23 -5.35
C ARG A 244 9.80 31.50 -3.85
N ASP A 245 9.01 32.49 -3.45
CA ASP A 245 8.90 32.93 -2.05
C ASP A 245 7.64 32.34 -1.37
N ALA A 246 7.29 31.10 -1.74
CA ALA A 246 6.12 30.41 -1.24
C ALA A 246 6.08 30.42 0.30
N VAL A 247 4.92 30.76 0.84
CA VAL A 247 4.66 30.88 2.26
C VAL A 247 3.93 29.64 2.73
N ARG A 248 4.52 28.91 3.67
CA ARG A 248 3.85 27.82 4.39
C ARG A 248 3.06 28.36 5.58
N VAL A 249 1.91 27.76 5.84
CA VAL A 249 0.99 28.18 6.91
C VAL A 249 1.01 27.17 8.05
N ARG A 250 1.01 27.66 9.30
CA ARG A 250 0.80 26.82 10.49
C ARG A 250 -0.09 27.48 11.53
N ARG A 251 -0.72 26.65 12.35
CA ARG A 251 -1.49 27.03 13.54
C ARG A 251 -0.65 26.78 14.79
N ARG A 252 -0.71 27.70 15.75
CA ARG A 252 0.04 27.68 17.01
C ARG A 252 -0.91 27.95 18.18
N LEU A 253 -0.56 27.40 19.33
CA LEU A 253 -1.16 27.71 20.61
C LEU A 253 -0.14 28.38 21.53
N PRO A 254 -0.57 29.16 22.53
CA PRO A 254 0.33 29.77 23.52
C PRO A 254 1.16 28.70 24.24
N ASN A 255 2.48 28.82 24.19
CA ASN A 255 3.37 27.88 24.89
C ASN A 255 3.45 28.22 26.39
N ARG A 256 2.53 27.66 27.16
CA ARG A 256 2.45 27.86 28.62
C ARG A 256 3.34 26.90 29.42
N HIS A 257 3.65 25.76 28.81
CA HIS A 257 4.46 24.70 29.40
C HIS A 257 5.60 24.36 28.45
N TYR A 258 6.66 25.16 28.49
CA TYR A 258 7.84 24.88 27.68
C TYR A 258 8.43 23.52 28.06
N ARG A 259 8.60 22.67 27.07
CA ARG A 259 9.28 21.38 27.20
C ARG A 259 10.41 21.32 26.13
N PRO A 260 11.65 20.91 26.49
CA PRO A 260 12.78 20.94 25.57
C PRO A 260 12.62 19.91 24.44
N GLU A 261 13.10 20.23 23.24
CA GLU A 261 12.99 19.31 22.10
C GLU A 261 13.57 17.94 22.37
N ARG A 262 12.94 16.91 21.80
CA ARG A 262 13.56 15.60 21.64
C ARG A 262 14.16 15.52 20.23
N PRO A 263 15.50 15.52 20.07
CA PRO A 263 16.09 15.32 18.76
C PRO A 263 15.69 13.95 18.23
N THR A 264 15.40 13.88 16.92
CA THR A 264 15.14 12.61 16.25
C THR A 264 16.45 11.90 15.98
N GLU A 265 16.57 10.66 16.44
CA GLU A 265 17.70 9.79 16.16
C GLU A 265 17.35 8.84 15.02
N LEU A 266 18.33 8.47 14.19
CA LEU A 266 18.15 7.44 13.18
C LEU A 266 18.23 6.05 13.84
N PRO A 267 17.52 5.02 13.31
CA PRO A 267 16.53 5.13 12.26
C PRO A 267 15.26 5.83 12.77
N VAL A 268 14.62 6.65 11.94
CA VAL A 268 13.35 7.27 12.30
C VAL A 268 12.30 6.20 12.50
N ARG A 269 11.68 6.20 13.66
CA ARG A 269 10.69 5.20 14.04
C ARG A 269 9.27 5.68 13.80
N ILE A 270 8.55 4.94 12.97
CA ILE A 270 7.20 5.27 12.54
C ILE A 270 6.25 4.19 13.05
N LEU A 271 5.26 4.59 13.84
CA LEU A 271 4.15 3.74 14.26
C LEU A 271 2.94 4.05 13.40
N LEU A 272 2.52 3.09 12.56
CA LEU A 272 1.28 3.16 11.79
C LEU A 272 0.14 2.52 12.57
N VAL A 273 -0.88 3.33 12.87
CA VAL A 273 -2.10 2.95 13.57
C VAL A 273 -3.25 3.04 12.58
N SER A 274 -3.68 1.89 12.02
CA SER A 274 -4.73 1.83 11.00
C SER A 274 -5.93 0.99 11.47
N PRO A 275 -6.74 1.49 12.43
CA PRO A 275 -7.92 0.78 12.91
C PRO A 275 -9.01 0.73 11.83
N ARG A 276 -9.67 -0.42 11.72
CA ARG A 276 -10.77 -0.66 10.77
C ARG A 276 -11.96 -1.31 11.49
N PRO A 277 -12.60 -0.61 12.43
CA PRO A 277 -13.84 -1.09 13.03
C PRO A 277 -14.92 -1.20 11.96
N GLU A 278 -15.70 -2.27 12.03
CA GLU A 278 -16.72 -2.60 11.03
C GLU A 278 -18.14 -2.36 11.55
N GLN A 279 -18.29 -2.28 12.88
CA GLN A 279 -19.57 -2.07 13.54
C GLN A 279 -19.46 -0.98 14.61
N ASP A 280 -20.49 -0.16 14.75
CA ASP A 280 -20.57 0.77 15.87
C ASP A 280 -21.01 0.07 17.17
N ALA A 281 -21.13 0.82 18.26
CA ALA A 281 -21.56 0.30 19.56
C ALA A 281 -22.97 -0.34 19.54
N GLN A 282 -23.79 -0.07 18.52
CA GLN A 282 -25.12 -0.64 18.32
C GLN A 282 -25.14 -1.78 17.29
N GLY A 283 -23.98 -2.21 16.78
CA GLY A 283 -23.86 -3.27 15.78
C GLY A 283 -24.18 -2.83 14.36
N ARG A 284 -24.32 -1.52 14.10
CA ARG A 284 -24.59 -1.00 12.74
C ARG A 284 -23.28 -0.90 11.95
N PRO A 285 -23.30 -1.19 10.64
CA PRO A 285 -22.10 -1.19 9.82
C PRO A 285 -21.49 0.22 9.72
N ILE A 286 -20.16 0.30 9.82
CA ILE A 286 -19.38 1.51 9.56
C ILE A 286 -18.82 1.44 8.13
N GLY A 287 -18.69 2.60 7.49
CA GLY A 287 -18.04 2.69 6.18
C GLY A 287 -16.61 2.15 6.24
N TYR A 288 -16.19 1.41 5.21
CA TYR A 288 -14.86 0.83 5.14
C TYR A 288 -13.99 1.65 4.19
N ILE A 289 -12.73 1.86 4.56
CA ILE A 289 -11.71 2.51 3.76
C ILE A 289 -10.58 1.49 3.58
N ASP A 290 -10.10 1.27 2.34
CA ASP A 290 -8.95 0.38 2.10
C ASP A 290 -7.74 0.91 2.87
N HIS A 291 -7.26 0.13 3.84
CA HIS A 291 -6.13 0.47 4.71
C HIS A 291 -4.80 0.55 3.98
N ARG A 292 -4.72 0.06 2.74
CA ARG A 292 -3.49 0.11 1.94
C ARG A 292 -3.36 1.38 1.12
N VAL A 293 -4.47 2.06 0.79
CA VAL A 293 -4.40 3.24 -0.10
C VAL A 293 -3.65 4.39 0.57
N SER A 294 -3.89 4.60 1.86
CA SER A 294 -3.24 5.64 2.66
C SER A 294 -1.86 5.19 3.17
N ALA A 295 -1.73 3.91 3.56
CA ALA A 295 -0.47 3.36 4.04
C ALA A 295 0.56 3.13 2.93
N GLY A 296 0.14 2.88 1.68
CA GLY A 296 1.00 2.56 0.55
C GLY A 296 2.08 3.61 0.29
N PRO A 297 1.73 4.90 0.13
CA PRO A 297 2.72 5.95 -0.08
C PRO A 297 3.67 6.17 1.11
N LEU A 298 3.20 5.94 2.35
CA LEU A 298 4.07 5.92 3.53
C LEU A 298 5.07 4.76 3.44
N VAL A 299 4.61 3.55 3.11
CA VAL A 299 5.45 2.36 2.95
C VAL A 299 6.51 2.60 1.87
N GLU A 300 6.15 3.17 0.72
CA GLU A 300 7.08 3.52 -0.36
C GLU A 300 8.17 4.51 0.10
N ALA A 301 7.79 5.52 0.88
CA ALA A 301 8.75 6.48 1.41
C ALA A 301 9.73 5.83 2.41
N VAL A 302 9.25 4.96 3.30
CA VAL A 302 10.09 4.19 4.23
C VAL A 302 11.01 3.24 3.48
N GLU A 303 10.48 2.55 2.46
CA GLU A 303 11.24 1.67 1.58
C GLU A 303 12.43 2.40 0.94
N SER A 304 12.24 3.66 0.51
CA SER A 304 13.31 4.49 -0.09
C SER A 304 14.42 4.93 0.87
N LEU A 305 14.14 4.90 2.18
CA LEU A 305 15.09 5.24 3.25
C LEU A 305 15.88 4.03 3.76
N GLY A 306 15.41 2.81 3.46
CA GLY A 306 16.04 1.57 3.89
C GLY A 306 16.20 1.50 5.41
N ASP A 307 17.44 1.31 5.87
CA ASP A 307 17.79 1.19 7.29
C ASP A 307 17.83 2.53 8.06
N LEU A 308 17.51 3.64 7.40
CA LEU A 308 17.34 4.95 8.06
C LEU A 308 15.93 5.19 8.62
N ALA A 309 14.96 4.33 8.29
CA ALA A 309 13.61 4.39 8.82
C ALA A 309 13.11 3.00 9.21
N ARG A 310 12.23 2.94 10.21
CA ARG A 310 11.60 1.69 10.66
C ARG A 310 10.12 1.89 10.84
N LEU A 311 9.34 1.18 10.03
CA LEU A 311 7.89 1.11 10.15
C LEU A 311 7.48 -0.03 11.08
N THR A 312 6.58 0.28 12.02
CA THR A 312 5.87 -0.70 12.83
C THR A 312 4.37 -0.50 12.60
N VAL A 313 3.66 -1.54 12.15
CA VAL A 313 2.19 -1.51 12.07
C VAL A 313 1.61 -2.03 13.38
N LEU A 314 0.75 -1.24 14.03
CA LEU A 314 0.11 -1.61 15.29
C LEU A 314 -0.92 -2.72 15.05
N GLN A 315 -0.72 -3.88 15.69
CA GLN A 315 -1.63 -5.02 15.59
C GLN A 315 -1.81 -5.70 16.97
N PRO A 316 -3.07 -5.82 17.47
CA PRO A 316 -4.29 -5.20 16.95
C PRO A 316 -4.27 -3.66 17.13
N PRO A 317 -4.94 -2.86 16.28
CA PRO A 317 -4.96 -1.41 16.37
C PRO A 317 -5.98 -0.92 17.42
N THR A 318 -5.76 -1.30 18.68
CA THR A 318 -6.59 -0.91 19.83
C THR A 318 -5.92 0.22 20.60
N TYR A 319 -6.71 0.97 21.38
CA TYR A 319 -6.16 2.03 22.24
C TYR A 319 -5.12 1.49 23.23
N GLY A 320 -5.42 0.36 23.90
CA GLY A 320 -4.49 -0.25 24.85
C GLY A 320 -3.20 -0.77 24.20
N ALA A 321 -3.27 -1.25 22.96
CA ALA A 321 -2.07 -1.65 22.22
C ALA A 321 -1.20 -0.44 21.85
N LEU A 322 -1.82 0.69 21.50
CA LEU A 322 -1.10 1.94 21.26
C LEU A 322 -0.40 2.40 22.54
N GLU A 323 -1.09 2.36 23.68
CA GLU A 323 -0.52 2.71 24.98
C GLU A 323 0.72 1.87 25.31
N GLN A 324 0.60 0.54 25.17
CA GLN A 324 1.73 -0.35 25.39
C GLN A 324 2.87 -0.09 24.41
N ALA A 325 2.58 0.13 23.13
CA ALA A 325 3.61 0.37 22.12
C ALA A 325 4.42 1.65 22.40
N LEU A 326 3.75 2.72 22.84
CA LEU A 326 4.43 3.96 23.22
C LEU A 326 5.28 3.78 24.49
N ALA A 327 4.75 3.08 25.50
CA ALA A 327 5.48 2.76 26.72
C ALA A 327 6.73 1.91 26.46
N ASP A 328 6.61 0.84 25.66
CA ASP A 328 7.74 0.00 25.23
C ASP A 328 8.77 0.79 24.40
N GLY A 329 8.32 1.83 23.71
CA GLY A 329 9.18 2.76 22.98
C GLY A 329 10.06 3.59 23.92
N ASP A 330 9.54 4.04 25.05
CA ASP A 330 10.28 4.89 25.98
C ASP A 330 11.45 4.17 26.67
N GLU A 331 11.49 2.82 26.64
CA GLU A 331 12.62 2.00 27.12
C GLU A 331 13.86 2.06 26.19
N GLY A 332 14.21 3.27 25.75
CA GLY A 332 15.43 3.59 24.98
C GLY A 332 15.25 3.60 23.47
N ARG A 333 14.01 3.65 22.97
CA ARG A 333 13.70 3.39 21.56
C ARG A 333 12.38 4.07 21.11
N PRO A 334 12.21 5.39 21.33
CA PRO A 334 10.90 6.03 21.19
C PRO A 334 10.44 6.17 19.74
N PHE A 335 9.14 6.35 19.53
CA PHE A 335 8.60 6.64 18.19
C PHE A 335 8.71 8.12 17.85
N ASP A 336 9.15 8.41 16.62
CA ASP A 336 9.30 9.77 16.09
C ASP A 336 8.06 10.25 15.32
N VAL A 337 7.38 9.29 14.70
CA VAL A 337 6.13 9.53 13.97
C VAL A 337 5.07 8.56 14.44
N VAL A 338 3.89 9.09 14.76
CA VAL A 338 2.65 8.30 14.88
C VAL A 338 1.73 8.70 13.74
N HIS A 339 1.50 7.78 12.81
CA HIS A 339 0.56 7.96 11.72
C HIS A 339 -0.74 7.25 12.08
N PHE A 340 -1.80 8.01 12.31
CA PHE A 340 -3.15 7.49 12.51
C PHE A 340 -3.94 7.59 11.20
N ASP A 341 -4.41 6.45 10.70
CA ASP A 341 -5.22 6.34 9.48
C ASP A 341 -6.54 5.63 9.87
N GLY A 342 -7.65 6.35 9.91
CA GLY A 342 -8.91 5.77 10.38
C GLY A 342 -10.10 6.72 10.40
N HIS A 343 -11.04 6.48 11.30
CA HIS A 343 -12.24 7.32 11.45
C HIS A 343 -12.10 8.30 12.61
N GLY A 344 -12.66 9.49 12.44
CA GLY A 344 -12.82 10.51 13.47
C GLY A 344 -14.30 10.83 13.72
N VAL A 345 -14.65 11.06 15.00
CA VAL A 345 -16.01 11.42 15.43
C VAL A 345 -15.93 12.66 16.33
N TYR A 346 -16.89 13.57 16.21
CA TYR A 346 -17.05 14.70 17.13
C TYR A 346 -18.23 14.45 18.06
N ASP A 347 -18.01 14.55 19.38
CA ASP A 347 -19.08 14.50 20.37
C ASP A 347 -19.48 15.93 20.78
N ARG A 348 -20.68 16.35 20.35
CA ARG A 348 -21.24 17.67 20.70
C ARG A 348 -21.49 17.86 22.19
N ARG A 349 -21.72 16.79 22.97
CA ARG A 349 -21.97 16.88 24.41
C ARG A 349 -20.69 17.20 25.17
N LEU A 350 -19.57 16.66 24.71
CA LEU A 350 -18.25 16.87 25.29
C LEU A 350 -17.53 18.08 24.69
N GLY A 351 -17.95 18.54 23.51
CA GLY A 351 -17.27 19.61 22.78
C GLY A 351 -15.91 19.18 22.24
N LEU A 352 -15.67 17.87 22.09
CA LEU A 352 -14.37 17.31 21.75
C LEU A 352 -14.48 16.37 20.55
N GLY A 353 -13.47 16.43 19.69
CA GLY A 353 -13.19 15.38 18.71
C GLY A 353 -12.65 14.11 19.37
N GLY A 354 -12.67 13.01 18.63
CA GLY A 354 -12.04 11.75 19.02
C GLY A 354 -11.77 10.86 17.83
N LEU A 355 -10.95 9.84 18.05
CA LEU A 355 -10.53 8.87 17.05
C LEU A 355 -11.14 7.50 17.35
N CYS A 356 -11.42 6.75 16.30
CA CYS A 356 -12.05 5.44 16.39
C CYS A 356 -11.02 4.33 16.30
N PHE A 357 -10.91 3.52 17.36
CA PHE A 357 -10.09 2.32 17.42
C PHE A 357 -10.96 1.07 17.24
N GLU A 358 -10.30 -0.08 17.13
CA GLU A 358 -10.98 -1.37 17.28
C GLU A 358 -11.16 -1.72 18.76
N ASP A 359 -12.34 -2.26 19.11
CA ASP A 359 -12.65 -2.74 20.45
C ASP A 359 -11.71 -3.87 20.86
N ALA A 360 -11.07 -3.73 22.02
CA ALA A 360 -10.10 -4.70 22.51
C ALA A 360 -10.72 -6.09 22.77
N GLY A 361 -12.02 -6.15 23.09
CA GLY A 361 -12.75 -7.41 23.29
C GLY A 361 -12.97 -8.18 21.99
N ASP A 362 -12.86 -7.51 20.83
CA ASP A 362 -13.00 -8.11 19.51
C ASP A 362 -11.65 -8.37 18.82
N ALA A 363 -10.53 -8.17 19.53
CA ALA A 363 -9.19 -8.37 18.98
C ALA A 363 -8.96 -9.80 18.41
N GLU A 364 -9.69 -10.80 18.91
CA GLU A 364 -9.68 -12.20 18.47
C GLU A 364 -10.46 -12.43 17.16
N ARG A 365 -11.38 -11.53 16.81
CA ARG A 365 -12.24 -11.69 15.62
C ARG A 365 -11.49 -11.27 14.36
N TRP A 366 -11.68 -11.96 13.25
CA TRP A 366 -11.11 -11.57 11.96
C TRP A 366 -11.96 -10.54 11.20
N ALA A 367 -13.27 -10.51 11.45
CA ALA A 367 -14.21 -9.51 10.92
C ALA A 367 -15.28 -9.12 11.96
N GLY A 368 -16.04 -8.08 11.64
CA GLY A 368 -17.12 -7.57 12.49
C GLY A 368 -16.63 -7.01 13.82
N ARG A 369 -15.44 -6.40 13.85
CA ARG A 369 -14.90 -5.76 15.06
C ARG A 369 -15.66 -4.48 15.37
N ARG A 370 -16.04 -4.27 16.63
CA ARG A 370 -16.70 -3.05 17.08
C ARG A 370 -15.72 -1.87 17.15
N MET A 371 -16.28 -0.68 17.04
CA MET A 371 -15.62 0.60 17.26
C MET A 371 -15.47 0.88 18.76
N ASP A 372 -14.27 1.29 19.16
CA ASP A 372 -13.99 1.96 20.44
C ASP A 372 -13.71 3.44 20.17
N PHE A 373 -14.50 4.34 20.76
CA PHE A 373 -14.34 5.78 20.59
C PHE A 373 -13.43 6.33 21.68
N VAL A 374 -12.36 7.02 21.27
CA VAL A 374 -11.39 7.63 22.18
C VAL A 374 -11.36 9.13 21.95
N ASP A 375 -11.81 9.90 22.93
CA ASP A 375 -11.82 11.36 22.85
C ASP A 375 -10.42 11.98 22.88
N ALA A 376 -10.34 13.24 22.43
CA ALA A 376 -9.11 14.02 22.36
C ALA A 376 -8.38 14.13 23.71
N SER A 377 -9.09 14.21 24.84
CA SER A 377 -8.47 14.36 26.16
C SER A 377 -7.77 13.07 26.57
N LYS A 378 -8.42 11.92 26.35
CA LYS A 378 -7.83 10.60 26.62
C LYS A 378 -6.61 10.34 25.73
N LEU A 379 -6.71 10.65 24.43
CA LEU A 379 -5.55 10.55 23.50
C LEU A 379 -4.41 11.48 23.89
N ALA A 380 -4.71 12.71 24.26
CA ALA A 380 -3.69 13.68 24.63
C ALA A 380 -3.00 13.30 25.95
N GLY A 381 -3.76 12.80 26.93
CA GLY A 381 -3.21 12.21 28.15
C GLY A 381 -2.28 11.03 27.87
N LEU A 382 -2.60 10.19 26.87
CA LEU A 382 -1.76 9.08 26.46
C LEU A 382 -0.43 9.55 25.87
N VAL A 383 -0.44 10.51 24.94
CA VAL A 383 0.80 10.98 24.30
C VAL A 383 1.60 11.93 25.21
N SER A 384 0.99 12.46 26.27
CA SER A 384 1.62 13.40 27.20
C SER A 384 2.77 12.70 27.91
N GLY A 385 4.00 13.16 27.64
CA GLY A 385 5.23 12.59 28.19
C GLY A 385 6.17 11.99 27.14
N HIS A 386 5.65 11.49 26.02
CA HIS A 386 6.46 10.85 24.98
C HIS A 386 7.21 11.84 24.06
N ARG A 387 6.78 13.10 24.02
CA ARG A 387 7.32 14.18 23.15
C ARG A 387 7.52 13.72 21.71
N ILE A 388 6.45 13.21 21.11
CA ILE A 388 6.45 12.73 19.72
C ILE A 388 6.68 13.94 18.79
N PRO A 389 7.73 13.93 17.93
CA PRO A 389 8.01 14.98 16.97
C PRO A 389 6.88 15.23 15.96
N LEU A 390 6.28 14.16 15.42
CA LEU A 390 5.22 14.24 14.43
C LEU A 390 4.08 13.27 14.71
N VAL A 391 2.85 13.79 14.81
CA VAL A 391 1.62 13.00 14.70
C VAL A 391 0.92 13.37 13.39
N PHE A 392 0.60 12.36 12.59
CA PHE A 392 -0.13 12.53 11.34
C PHE A 392 -1.54 11.95 11.51
N LEU A 393 -2.57 12.80 11.45
CA LEU A 393 -3.97 12.43 11.64
C LEU A 393 -4.70 12.41 10.31
N GLU A 394 -4.77 11.22 9.71
CA GLU A 394 -5.62 10.92 8.57
C GLU A 394 -6.93 10.29 9.05
N ALA A 395 -7.74 11.09 9.76
CA ALA A 395 -9.01 10.63 10.29
C ALA A 395 -10.18 11.25 9.51
N CYS A 396 -10.96 10.43 8.81
CA CYS A 396 -12.14 10.88 8.05
C CYS A 396 -13.39 10.95 8.95
N GLN A 397 -14.22 11.99 8.78
CA GLN A 397 -15.42 12.15 9.60
C GLN A 397 -16.44 11.03 9.33
N THR A 398 -17.08 10.53 10.38
CA THR A 398 -18.43 9.96 10.27
C THR A 398 -19.44 11.12 10.19
N ALA A 399 -20.35 11.09 9.20
CA ALA A 399 -21.21 12.15 8.65
C ALA A 399 -22.08 13.06 9.57
N LEU A 400 -21.78 13.27 10.86
CA LEU A 400 -22.68 13.89 11.85
C LEU A 400 -22.11 15.14 12.58
N ALA A 401 -20.87 15.56 12.30
CA ALA A 401 -20.21 16.64 13.04
C ALA A 401 -20.39 18.04 12.39
N GLU A 402 -20.71 19.06 13.18
CA GLU A 402 -20.71 20.48 12.75
C GLU A 402 -19.34 21.15 12.90
N VAL A 403 -18.40 20.52 13.62
CA VAL A 403 -17.03 20.97 13.91
C VAL A 403 -16.09 19.82 13.59
N ASP A 404 -14.94 20.09 12.98
CA ASP A 404 -13.95 19.07 12.64
C ASP A 404 -13.35 18.43 13.92
N PRO A 405 -13.53 17.11 14.14
CA PRO A 405 -12.97 16.43 15.29
C PRO A 405 -11.43 16.44 15.29
N THR A 406 -10.78 16.45 14.12
CA THR A 406 -9.32 16.35 14.04
C THR A 406 -8.64 17.64 14.44
N ALA A 407 -9.22 18.82 14.13
CA ALA A 407 -8.75 20.10 14.63
C ALA A 407 -8.74 20.18 16.17
N SER A 408 -9.80 19.67 16.83
CA SER A 408 -9.89 19.59 18.29
C SER A 408 -8.84 18.65 18.88
N VAL A 409 -8.66 17.46 18.27
CA VAL A 409 -7.62 16.50 18.66
C VAL A 409 -6.23 17.11 18.46
N ALA A 410 -5.95 17.72 17.31
CA ALA A 410 -4.65 18.29 16.98
C ALA A 410 -4.25 19.43 17.93
N ALA A 411 -5.18 20.33 18.25
CA ALA A 411 -4.96 21.37 19.24
C ALA A 411 -4.61 20.77 20.61
N LYS A 412 -5.36 19.76 21.06
CA LYS A 412 -5.13 19.11 22.35
C LYS A 412 -3.80 18.34 22.41
N LEU A 413 -3.43 17.63 21.35
CA LEU A 413 -2.14 16.95 21.24
C LEU A 413 -0.97 17.94 21.29
N LEU A 414 -1.13 19.10 20.64
CA LEU A 414 -0.14 20.18 20.67
C LEU A 414 0.02 20.75 22.09
N GLU A 415 -1.08 20.98 22.83
CA GLU A 415 -1.03 21.43 24.24
C GLU A 415 -0.29 20.44 25.15
N GLU A 416 -0.44 19.13 24.90
CA GLU A 416 0.16 18.07 25.71
C GLU A 416 1.60 17.71 25.27
N GLY A 417 2.19 18.46 24.33
CA GLY A 417 3.61 18.43 24.01
C GLY A 417 4.02 17.60 22.78
N VAL A 418 3.08 17.26 21.89
CA VAL A 418 3.43 16.85 20.52
C VAL A 418 4.00 18.05 19.77
N THR A 419 5.09 17.88 19.01
CA THR A 419 5.78 19.04 18.40
C THR A 419 5.10 19.51 17.12
N SER A 420 4.65 18.57 16.28
CA SER A 420 3.92 18.83 15.03
C SER A 420 2.76 17.87 14.89
N VAL A 421 1.58 18.37 14.53
CA VAL A 421 0.40 17.59 14.20
C VAL A 421 -0.12 18.00 12.82
N VAL A 422 -0.09 17.06 11.87
CA VAL A 422 -0.78 17.22 10.58
C VAL A 422 -2.20 16.70 10.76
N ALA A 423 -3.19 17.48 10.35
CA ALA A 423 -4.61 17.14 10.46
C ALA A 423 -5.37 17.52 9.19
N MET A 424 -6.62 17.06 9.08
CA MET A 424 -7.47 17.27 7.91
C MET A 424 -8.70 18.06 8.33
N SER A 425 -8.80 19.32 7.88
CA SER A 425 -9.90 20.22 8.31
C SER A 425 -11.30 19.77 7.87
N HIS A 426 -11.38 18.85 6.92
CA HIS A 426 -12.61 18.34 6.31
C HIS A 426 -12.46 16.85 6.01
N SER A 427 -13.58 16.18 5.77
CA SER A 427 -13.57 14.82 5.23
C SER A 427 -12.81 14.77 3.91
N VAL A 428 -11.82 13.89 3.83
CA VAL A 428 -10.90 13.82 2.69
C VAL A 428 -11.30 12.67 1.77
N LEU A 429 -11.28 12.90 0.46
CA LEU A 429 -11.40 11.82 -0.50
C LEU A 429 -10.14 10.95 -0.44
N VAL A 430 -10.30 9.65 -0.62
CA VAL A 430 -9.18 8.68 -0.62
C VAL A 430 -8.05 9.14 -1.54
N GLU A 431 -8.38 9.66 -2.73
CA GLU A 431 -7.39 10.14 -3.70
C GLU A 431 -6.66 11.42 -3.25
N THR A 432 -7.37 12.33 -2.56
CA THR A 432 -6.76 13.53 -1.98
C THR A 432 -5.75 13.15 -0.90
N ALA A 433 -6.12 12.23 0.00
CA ALA A 433 -5.23 11.75 1.05
C ALA A 433 -4.02 11.03 0.45
N ARG A 434 -4.23 10.12 -0.51
CA ARG A 434 -3.17 9.40 -1.22
C ARG A 434 -2.15 10.35 -1.84
N LEU A 435 -2.59 11.34 -2.63
CA LEU A 435 -1.70 12.30 -3.30
C LEU A 435 -0.93 13.17 -2.30
N PHE A 436 -1.60 13.61 -1.23
CA PHE A 436 -0.97 14.42 -0.18
C PHE A 436 0.08 13.62 0.61
N VAL A 437 -0.29 12.44 1.14
CA VAL A 437 0.61 11.55 1.90
C VAL A 437 1.81 11.15 1.06
N GLN A 438 1.59 10.80 -0.21
CA GLN A 438 2.66 10.48 -1.15
C GLN A 438 3.69 11.60 -1.25
N ARG A 439 3.22 12.83 -1.50
CA ARG A 439 4.14 13.96 -1.63
C ARG A 439 4.79 14.35 -0.30
N PHE A 440 4.03 14.33 0.78
CA PHE A 440 4.49 14.69 2.13
C PHE A 440 5.63 13.77 2.59
N TYR A 441 5.43 12.45 2.59
CA TYR A 441 6.46 11.51 3.04
C TYR A 441 7.63 11.41 2.05
N ALA A 442 7.41 11.59 0.74
CA ALA A 442 8.50 11.66 -0.22
C ALA A 442 9.43 12.86 0.03
N GLU A 443 8.90 14.00 0.48
CA GLU A 443 9.73 15.16 0.85
C GLU A 443 10.43 14.97 2.21
N LEU A 444 9.75 14.36 3.19
CA LEU A 444 10.41 13.98 4.44
C LEU A 444 11.57 13.00 4.20
N ALA A 445 11.38 12.00 3.33
CA ALA A 445 12.44 11.06 2.94
C ALA A 445 13.62 11.73 2.23
N ARG A 446 13.40 12.91 1.62
CA ARG A 446 14.46 13.77 1.06
C ARG A 446 15.08 14.73 2.07
N GLY A 447 14.78 14.58 3.35
CA GLY A 447 15.34 15.42 4.41
C GLY A 447 14.65 16.76 4.60
N ALA A 448 13.47 16.99 4.01
CA ALA A 448 12.72 18.22 4.24
C ALA A 448 12.22 18.31 5.70
N ARG A 449 12.06 19.53 6.20
CA ARG A 449 11.33 19.77 7.46
C ARG A 449 9.84 19.50 7.28
N VAL A 450 9.14 19.25 8.40
CA VAL A 450 7.69 19.01 8.39
C VAL A 450 6.91 20.12 7.67
N GLY A 451 7.23 21.39 7.94
CA GLY A 451 6.56 22.52 7.28
C GLY A 451 6.79 22.61 5.77
N ALA A 452 7.97 22.20 5.28
CA ALA A 452 8.28 22.18 3.85
C ALA A 452 7.58 21.00 3.14
N ALA A 453 7.57 19.83 3.77
CA ALA A 453 6.82 18.67 3.30
C ALA A 453 5.30 18.96 3.22
N MET A 454 4.76 19.68 4.21
CA MET A 454 3.38 20.16 4.22
C MET A 454 3.06 21.01 2.98
N LEU A 455 3.87 22.05 2.73
CA LEU A 455 3.71 22.96 1.60
C LEU A 455 3.78 22.21 0.27
N ALA A 456 4.74 21.30 0.12
CA ALA A 456 4.89 20.50 -1.10
C ALA A 456 3.67 19.62 -1.38
N GLY A 457 3.08 19.03 -0.33
CA GLY A 457 1.83 18.28 -0.44
C GLY A 457 0.66 19.14 -0.90
N GLN A 458 0.48 20.33 -0.32
CA GLN A 458 -0.55 21.29 -0.72
C GLN A 458 -0.34 21.76 -2.18
N GLN A 459 0.89 22.02 -2.58
CA GLN A 459 1.22 22.38 -3.97
C GLN A 459 0.89 21.26 -4.97
N ALA A 460 1.12 20.00 -4.60
CA ALA A 460 0.74 18.85 -5.42
C ALA A 460 -0.78 18.74 -5.59
N LEU A 461 -1.54 18.87 -4.50
CA LEU A 461 -3.01 18.91 -4.55
C LEU A 461 -3.55 20.06 -5.40
N PHE A 462 -2.90 21.23 -5.37
CA PHE A 462 -3.30 22.36 -6.21
C PHE A 462 -3.01 22.12 -7.70
N ALA A 463 -1.85 21.54 -8.00
CA ALA A 463 -1.40 21.28 -9.37
C ALA A 463 -2.27 20.22 -10.06
N ASP A 464 -2.68 19.19 -9.33
CA ASP A 464 -3.57 18.15 -9.83
C ASP A 464 -4.92 18.18 -9.10
N PRO A 465 -5.99 18.71 -9.73
CA PRO A 465 -7.33 18.70 -9.15
C PRO A 465 -8.12 17.41 -9.41
N ALA A 466 -7.61 16.42 -10.15
CA ALA A 466 -8.38 15.22 -10.49
C ALA A 466 -8.52 14.30 -9.26
N ARG A 467 -9.75 13.85 -8.95
CA ARG A 467 -10.08 13.01 -7.80
C ARG A 467 -10.79 11.72 -8.23
N GLY A 468 -10.28 11.13 -9.29
CA GLY A 468 -10.82 9.92 -9.89
C GLY A 468 -12.04 10.16 -10.77
N LYS A 469 -12.72 9.07 -11.14
CA LYS A 469 -13.90 9.11 -11.99
C LYS A 469 -15.15 8.86 -11.15
N VAL A 470 -16.17 9.69 -11.34
CA VAL A 470 -17.50 9.44 -10.82
C VAL A 470 -18.34 8.78 -11.92
N LEU A 471 -18.91 7.63 -11.57
CA LEU A 471 -19.69 6.80 -12.47
C LEU A 471 -20.80 7.61 -13.14
N GLY A 472 -20.86 7.58 -14.48
CA GLY A 472 -21.85 8.33 -15.27
C GLY A 472 -21.59 9.84 -15.42
N VAL A 473 -20.55 10.39 -14.79
CA VAL A 473 -20.19 11.82 -14.87
C VAL A 473 -18.84 12.06 -15.55
N GLY A 474 -17.91 11.13 -15.40
CA GLY A 474 -16.54 11.26 -15.89
C GLY A 474 -15.58 11.69 -14.79
N GLU A 475 -14.55 12.44 -15.13
CA GLU A 475 -13.53 12.89 -14.17
C GLU A 475 -14.10 13.89 -13.16
N LEU A 476 -13.93 13.60 -11.87
CA LEU A 476 -14.22 14.52 -10.78
C LEU A 476 -13.00 15.42 -10.60
N ARG A 477 -13.22 16.73 -10.61
CA ARG A 477 -12.20 17.72 -10.28
C ARG A 477 -12.61 18.44 -9.00
N LEU A 478 -11.68 18.58 -8.06
CA LEU A 478 -11.91 19.21 -6.77
C LEU A 478 -10.71 20.08 -6.38
N ARG A 479 -11.00 21.23 -5.78
CA ARG A 479 -10.03 22.18 -5.22
C ARG A 479 -9.97 22.03 -3.71
N ASP A 480 -9.03 21.23 -3.23
CA ASP A 480 -8.97 20.78 -1.83
C ASP A 480 -7.55 20.90 -1.22
N TRP A 481 -6.65 21.65 -1.85
CA TRP A 481 -5.27 21.82 -1.36
C TRP A 481 -5.17 22.44 0.05
N PHE A 482 -6.23 23.14 0.47
CA PHE A 482 -6.34 23.79 1.78
C PHE A 482 -6.98 22.88 2.84
N VAL A 483 -7.29 21.62 2.51
CA VAL A 483 -7.85 20.65 3.46
C VAL A 483 -6.81 20.19 4.48
N PRO A 484 -5.58 19.77 4.08
CA PRO A 484 -4.54 19.46 5.03
C PRO A 484 -4.06 20.73 5.75
N VAL A 485 -4.00 20.66 7.07
CA VAL A 485 -3.58 21.75 7.95
C VAL A 485 -2.49 21.30 8.93
N LEU A 486 -1.59 22.21 9.28
CA LEU A 486 -0.49 21.95 10.23
C LEU A 486 -0.68 22.73 11.53
N TYR A 487 -0.67 22.00 12.65
CA TYR A 487 -0.53 22.53 14.00
C TYR A 487 0.90 22.23 14.45
N GLN A 488 1.62 23.23 14.93
CA GLN A 488 3.05 23.04 15.25
C GLN A 488 3.49 24.00 16.35
N GLU A 489 4.40 23.56 17.22
CA GLU A 489 5.03 24.42 18.22
C GLU A 489 5.99 25.43 17.55
N GLN A 490 6.84 26.13 18.31
CA GLN A 490 7.75 27.12 17.72
C GLN A 490 8.73 26.50 16.71
N GLN A 491 9.26 25.31 16.99
CA GLN A 491 10.22 24.62 16.12
C GLN A 491 9.54 23.90 14.95
N ASP A 492 10.34 23.61 13.93
CA ASP A 492 9.95 22.85 12.75
C ASP A 492 10.97 21.71 12.56
N PRO A 493 10.67 20.49 13.07
CA PRO A 493 11.67 19.43 13.14
C PRO A 493 12.06 18.91 11.76
N GLN A 494 13.33 18.57 11.62
CA GLN A 494 13.87 17.81 10.48
C GLN A 494 14.09 16.37 10.96
N LEU A 495 13.19 15.46 10.56
CA LEU A 495 13.20 14.08 11.06
C LEU A 495 14.32 13.24 10.42
N ILE A 496 14.54 13.43 9.11
CA ILE A 496 15.57 12.72 8.34
C ILE A 496 16.79 13.63 8.17
N THR A 497 17.89 13.26 8.81
CA THR A 497 19.16 14.03 8.81
C THR A 497 20.26 13.40 7.96
N LYS A 498 20.00 12.22 7.37
CA LYS A 498 20.89 11.54 6.42
C LYS A 498 20.06 10.98 5.27
N ILE A 499 20.58 11.06 4.04
CA ILE A 499 19.93 10.49 2.85
C ILE A 499 20.87 9.43 2.25
N PRO A 500 20.38 8.21 1.97
CA PRO A 500 21.21 7.18 1.37
C PRO A 500 21.68 7.60 -0.03
N ALA A 501 22.94 7.32 -0.35
CA ALA A 501 23.47 7.51 -1.69
C ALA A 501 22.73 6.61 -2.70
N ARG A 502 22.70 7.00 -3.98
CA ARG A 502 21.99 6.27 -5.04
C ARG A 502 22.38 4.80 -5.12
N ASP A 503 23.66 4.50 -4.97
CA ASP A 503 24.19 3.13 -4.99
C ASP A 503 23.70 2.29 -3.80
N ALA A 504 23.61 2.90 -2.61
CA ALA A 504 23.05 2.24 -1.43
C ALA A 504 21.55 1.97 -1.63
N GLN A 505 20.81 2.92 -2.22
CA GLN A 505 19.39 2.73 -2.56
C GLN A 505 19.19 1.57 -3.53
N GLN A 506 19.97 1.47 -4.61
CA GLN A 506 19.87 0.36 -5.56
C GLN A 506 20.13 -1.01 -4.92
N LEU A 507 21.08 -1.08 -3.98
CA LEU A 507 21.37 -2.32 -3.24
C LEU A 507 20.22 -2.68 -2.29
N GLN A 508 19.61 -1.68 -1.66
CA GLN A 508 18.41 -1.86 -0.82
C GLN A 508 17.21 -2.31 -1.66
N ASP A 509 16.99 -1.73 -2.83
CA ASP A 509 15.95 -2.15 -3.79
C ASP A 509 16.15 -3.61 -4.21
N THR A 510 17.41 -3.98 -4.51
CA THR A 510 17.77 -5.37 -4.86
C THR A 510 17.50 -6.32 -3.70
N ALA A 511 17.89 -5.94 -2.48
CA ALA A 511 17.65 -6.74 -1.28
C ALA A 511 16.14 -6.92 -1.01
N ARG A 512 15.34 -5.85 -1.17
CA ARG A 512 13.87 -5.92 -1.06
C ARG A 512 13.25 -6.84 -2.11
N ALA A 513 13.67 -6.71 -3.37
CA ALA A 513 13.21 -7.59 -4.44
C ALA A 513 13.53 -9.06 -4.15
N LEU A 514 14.73 -9.35 -3.64
CA LEU A 514 15.10 -10.71 -3.21
C LEU A 514 14.30 -11.18 -1.98
N GLY A 515 13.92 -10.25 -1.09
CA GLY A 515 13.07 -10.52 0.07
C GLY A 515 11.66 -10.99 -0.31
N LEU A 516 11.15 -10.62 -1.48
CA LEU A 516 9.87 -11.11 -2.00
C LEU A 516 9.94 -12.54 -2.55
N GLY A 517 11.13 -13.14 -2.64
CA GLY A 517 11.31 -14.50 -3.15
C GLY A 517 10.78 -14.67 -4.57
N GLY A 518 10.13 -15.80 -4.84
CA GLY A 518 9.52 -16.14 -6.12
C GLY A 518 8.05 -15.78 -6.22
N LEU A 519 7.56 -14.82 -5.43
CA LEU A 519 6.17 -14.35 -5.56
C LEU A 519 5.88 -13.92 -7.01
N PRO A 520 4.70 -14.28 -7.57
CA PRO A 520 4.36 -13.88 -8.92
C PRO A 520 4.25 -12.35 -9.03
N GLU A 521 4.61 -11.81 -10.19
CA GLU A 521 4.44 -10.38 -10.46
C GLU A 521 2.96 -9.98 -10.35
N ALA A 522 2.71 -8.76 -9.87
CA ALA A 522 1.38 -8.21 -9.83
C ALA A 522 0.77 -8.18 -11.24
N PRO A 523 -0.57 -8.35 -11.39
CA PRO A 523 -1.22 -8.22 -12.68
C PRO A 523 -0.89 -6.87 -13.32
N ALA A 524 -0.85 -6.82 -14.65
CA ALA A 524 -0.51 -5.59 -15.36
C ALA A 524 -1.52 -4.44 -15.12
N HIS A 525 -2.77 -4.78 -14.79
CA HIS A 525 -3.81 -3.84 -14.34
C HIS A 525 -3.71 -3.52 -12.85
N HIS A 526 -2.64 -3.93 -12.16
CA HIS A 526 -2.48 -3.89 -10.71
C HIS A 526 -3.53 -4.71 -9.93
N PHE A 527 -3.32 -4.89 -8.63
CA PHE A 527 -4.26 -5.60 -7.76
C PHE A 527 -5.40 -4.66 -7.34
N HIS A 528 -6.65 -5.01 -7.66
CA HIS A 528 -7.84 -4.21 -7.34
C HIS A 528 -8.86 -4.96 -6.47
N GLY A 529 -9.47 -4.21 -5.54
CA GLY A 529 -10.48 -4.73 -4.62
C GLY A 529 -9.91 -5.65 -3.53
N ARG A 530 -10.81 -6.43 -2.90
CA ARG A 530 -10.46 -7.49 -1.91
C ARG A 530 -9.76 -7.01 -0.64
N SER A 531 -9.79 -5.71 -0.37
CA SER A 531 -9.08 -5.13 0.77
C SER A 531 -9.64 -5.62 2.11
N ARG A 532 -10.95 -5.90 2.18
CA ARG A 532 -11.60 -6.51 3.36
C ARG A 532 -11.13 -7.93 3.59
N GLU A 533 -11.04 -8.73 2.52
CA GLU A 533 -10.50 -10.09 2.57
C GLU A 533 -9.04 -10.08 3.01
N LEU A 534 -8.22 -9.21 2.43
CA LEU A 534 -6.83 -9.01 2.85
C LEU A 534 -6.72 -8.66 4.34
N LEU A 535 -7.47 -7.67 4.81
CA LEU A 535 -7.47 -7.28 6.22
C LEU A 535 -7.86 -8.44 7.15
N GLY A 536 -8.89 -9.20 6.77
CA GLY A 536 -9.32 -10.38 7.53
C GLY A 536 -8.24 -11.46 7.59
N MET A 537 -7.55 -11.71 6.47
CA MET A 537 -6.42 -12.64 6.39
C MET A 537 -5.20 -12.16 7.19
N GLU A 538 -4.89 -10.87 7.15
CA GLU A 538 -3.83 -10.24 7.95
C GLU A 538 -4.11 -10.43 9.45
N ARG A 539 -5.34 -10.16 9.90
CA ARG A 539 -5.79 -10.39 11.30
C ARG A 539 -5.68 -11.86 11.68
N LEU A 540 -6.00 -12.77 10.77
CA LEU A 540 -5.91 -14.21 11.01
C LEU A 540 -4.45 -14.67 11.14
N LEU A 541 -3.58 -14.30 10.20
CA LEU A 541 -2.16 -14.70 10.18
C LEU A 541 -1.33 -14.09 11.31
N HIS A 542 -1.75 -12.94 11.85
CA HIS A 542 -1.16 -12.40 13.07
C HIS A 542 -1.25 -13.40 14.23
N ARG A 543 -2.33 -14.21 14.27
CA ARG A 543 -2.66 -15.12 15.39
C ARG A 543 -2.43 -16.58 15.06
N GLN A 544 -2.69 -16.97 13.82
CA GLN A 544 -2.63 -18.33 13.33
C GLN A 544 -1.36 -18.53 12.51
N ARG A 545 -0.82 -19.75 12.57
CA ARG A 545 0.42 -20.08 11.86
C ARG A 545 0.23 -20.37 10.37
N TRP A 546 -1.02 -20.61 9.96
CA TRP A 546 -1.34 -20.87 8.56
C TRP A 546 -2.78 -20.45 8.22
N LEU A 547 -3.01 -20.27 6.92
CA LEU A 547 -4.28 -19.91 6.31
C LEU A 547 -4.48 -20.74 5.03
N VAL A 548 -5.70 -21.19 4.76
CA VAL A 548 -6.08 -21.85 3.51
C VAL A 548 -7.08 -20.96 2.77
N VAL A 549 -6.75 -20.53 1.56
CA VAL A 549 -7.61 -19.71 0.69
C VAL A 549 -8.26 -20.62 -0.34
N ARG A 550 -9.58 -20.72 -0.27
CA ARG A 550 -10.41 -21.58 -1.14
C ARG A 550 -11.28 -20.80 -2.08
N GLY A 551 -11.56 -21.36 -3.25
CA GLY A 551 -12.38 -20.70 -4.26
C GLY A 551 -12.27 -21.37 -5.62
N THR A 552 -13.20 -21.05 -6.52
CA THR A 552 -13.25 -21.60 -7.89
C THR A 552 -12.06 -21.13 -8.74
N GLY A 553 -11.91 -21.69 -9.94
CA GLY A 553 -10.89 -21.24 -10.89
C GLY A 553 -11.05 -19.76 -11.21
N GLY A 554 -9.94 -19.03 -11.40
CA GLY A 554 -9.98 -17.62 -11.83
C GLY A 554 -10.56 -16.58 -10.84
N GLN A 555 -10.84 -16.95 -9.58
CA GLN A 555 -11.29 -16.02 -8.53
C GLN A 555 -10.19 -15.12 -7.94
N GLY A 556 -8.94 -15.31 -8.37
CA GLY A 556 -7.80 -14.51 -7.90
C GLY A 556 -7.14 -15.02 -6.61
N LYS A 557 -7.26 -16.31 -6.27
CA LYS A 557 -6.63 -16.90 -5.06
C LYS A 557 -5.11 -16.69 -5.02
N THR A 558 -4.41 -17.06 -6.09
CA THR A 558 -2.96 -16.90 -6.24
C THR A 558 -2.56 -15.43 -6.12
N THR A 559 -3.26 -14.54 -6.83
CA THR A 559 -3.02 -13.10 -6.79
C THR A 559 -3.24 -12.53 -5.40
N LEU A 560 -4.31 -12.93 -4.71
CA LEU A 560 -4.61 -12.50 -3.34
C LEU A 560 -3.57 -12.99 -2.33
N ALA A 561 -3.13 -14.25 -2.44
CA ALA A 561 -2.09 -14.81 -1.57
C ALA A 561 -0.72 -14.14 -1.80
N ALA A 562 -0.38 -13.86 -3.05
CA ALA A 562 0.84 -13.16 -3.40
C ALA A 562 0.82 -11.71 -2.92
N GLU A 563 -0.29 -11.00 -3.12
CA GLU A 563 -0.50 -9.64 -2.63
C GLU A 563 -0.42 -9.58 -1.11
N LEU A 564 -1.06 -10.51 -0.40
CA LEU A 564 -0.99 -10.62 1.06
C LEU A 564 0.46 -10.79 1.54
N ALA A 565 1.21 -11.73 0.94
CA ALA A 565 2.60 -11.98 1.29
C ALA A 565 3.50 -10.78 0.99
N GLY A 566 3.36 -10.17 -0.19
CA GLY A 566 4.08 -8.97 -0.57
C GLY A 566 3.78 -7.80 0.37
N TRP A 567 2.51 -7.53 0.65
CA TRP A 567 2.08 -6.48 1.57
C TRP A 567 2.64 -6.68 2.98
N LEU A 568 2.63 -7.92 3.49
CA LEU A 568 3.19 -8.28 4.80
C LEU A 568 4.71 -8.06 4.89
N VAL A 569 5.45 -8.31 3.80
CA VAL A 569 6.89 -8.01 3.72
C VAL A 569 7.14 -6.50 3.63
N ARG A 570 6.43 -5.80 2.74
CA ARG A 570 6.58 -4.35 2.53
C ARG A 570 6.26 -3.53 3.78
N THR A 571 5.29 -3.99 4.58
CA THR A 571 4.93 -3.39 5.87
C THR A 571 5.84 -3.82 7.04
N ALA A 572 6.97 -4.46 6.76
CA ALA A 572 7.96 -4.94 7.74
C ALA A 572 7.41 -5.88 8.82
N ARG A 573 6.25 -6.51 8.58
CA ARG A 573 5.69 -7.55 9.46
C ARG A 573 6.37 -8.90 9.24
N PHE A 574 6.90 -9.12 8.04
CA PHE A 574 7.76 -10.23 7.68
C PHE A 574 9.03 -9.71 7.03
N GLY A 575 10.16 -10.39 7.24
CA GLY A 575 11.41 -10.05 6.57
C GLY A 575 11.45 -10.58 5.14
N ARG A 576 10.76 -11.70 4.88
CA ARG A 576 10.85 -12.43 3.62
C ARG A 576 9.55 -13.14 3.25
N ALA A 577 9.39 -13.38 1.95
CA ALA A 577 8.41 -14.28 1.37
C ALA A 577 9.08 -15.36 0.53
N ALA A 578 8.41 -16.51 0.40
CA ALA A 578 8.73 -17.54 -0.58
C ALA A 578 7.44 -18.10 -1.21
N PHE A 579 7.55 -18.60 -2.43
CA PHE A 579 6.41 -19.07 -3.22
C PHE A 579 6.75 -20.39 -3.91
N VAL A 580 5.81 -21.33 -3.91
CA VAL A 580 5.92 -22.56 -4.70
C VAL A 580 4.54 -22.93 -5.21
N SER A 581 4.42 -23.22 -6.49
CA SER A 581 3.20 -23.77 -7.08
C SER A 581 3.32 -25.28 -7.24
N LEU A 582 2.34 -26.01 -6.71
CA LEU A 582 2.25 -27.46 -6.81
C LEU A 582 1.76 -27.91 -8.20
N GLU A 583 1.39 -26.97 -9.07
CA GLU A 583 1.14 -27.25 -10.50
C GLU A 583 2.39 -27.84 -11.17
N HIS A 584 3.56 -27.27 -10.85
CA HIS A 584 4.87 -27.61 -11.42
C HIS A 584 5.71 -28.54 -10.53
N HIS A 585 5.39 -28.63 -9.24
CA HIS A 585 6.22 -29.36 -8.26
C HIS A 585 5.37 -30.30 -7.41
N ARG A 586 5.23 -31.55 -7.86
CA ARG A 586 4.37 -32.57 -7.22
C ARG A 586 5.11 -33.51 -6.26
N ASP A 587 6.42 -33.33 -6.11
CA ASP A 587 7.27 -34.11 -5.19
C ASP A 587 7.86 -33.20 -4.08
N PRO A 588 7.97 -33.67 -2.82
CA PRO A 588 8.53 -32.90 -1.71
C PRO A 588 9.98 -32.43 -1.92
N ARG A 589 10.82 -33.17 -2.68
CA ARG A 589 12.20 -32.71 -2.96
C ARG A 589 12.18 -31.50 -3.89
N ALA A 590 11.36 -31.52 -4.94
CA ALA A 590 11.19 -30.39 -5.85
C ALA A 590 10.64 -29.15 -5.12
N VAL A 591 9.64 -29.33 -4.25
CA VAL A 591 9.12 -28.25 -3.41
C VAL A 591 10.21 -27.64 -2.54
N LEU A 592 11.01 -28.47 -1.85
CA LEU A 592 12.11 -27.99 -1.03
C LEU A 592 13.23 -27.32 -1.85
N ASP A 593 13.51 -27.83 -3.04
CA ASP A 593 14.52 -27.28 -3.95
C ASP A 593 14.13 -25.86 -4.39
N THR A 594 12.88 -25.67 -4.83
CA THR A 594 12.31 -24.36 -5.20
C THR A 594 12.31 -23.37 -4.03
N LEU A 595 11.90 -23.80 -2.83
CA LEU A 595 11.92 -22.94 -1.64
C LEU A 595 13.35 -22.62 -1.20
N GLY A 596 14.27 -23.57 -1.26
CA GLY A 596 15.66 -23.35 -0.86
C GLY A 596 16.43 -22.44 -1.82
N HIS A 597 16.14 -22.48 -3.12
CA HIS A 597 16.66 -21.50 -4.09
C HIS A 597 16.29 -20.05 -3.71
N GLN A 598 15.09 -19.84 -3.19
CA GLN A 598 14.60 -18.54 -2.75
C GLN A 598 15.16 -18.17 -1.37
N LEU A 599 15.16 -19.10 -0.42
CA LEU A 599 15.47 -18.84 0.99
C LEU A 599 16.97 -18.87 1.32
N VAL A 600 17.72 -19.80 0.73
CA VAL A 600 19.14 -20.00 0.99
C VAL A 600 20.00 -19.34 -0.09
N GLY A 601 19.55 -19.41 -1.35
CA GLY A 601 20.14 -18.69 -2.47
C GLY A 601 20.21 -19.53 -3.74
N LYS A 602 20.51 -18.86 -4.87
CA LYS A 602 20.45 -19.43 -6.24
C LYS A 602 21.34 -20.65 -6.51
N HIS A 603 22.27 -20.99 -5.61
CA HIS A 603 23.17 -22.14 -5.74
C HIS A 603 22.78 -23.32 -4.85
N TYR A 604 21.77 -23.17 -4.00
CA TYR A 604 21.24 -24.24 -3.20
C TYR A 604 20.55 -25.26 -4.11
N SER A 605 20.80 -26.56 -3.92
CA SER A 605 19.97 -27.61 -4.50
C SER A 605 19.90 -28.82 -3.57
N VAL A 606 18.72 -29.42 -3.47
CA VAL A 606 18.46 -30.64 -2.70
C VAL A 606 19.33 -31.81 -3.19
N ALA A 607 19.71 -31.81 -4.47
CA ALA A 607 20.59 -32.84 -5.06
C ALA A 607 22.02 -32.86 -4.46
N GLN A 608 22.44 -31.78 -3.79
CA GLN A 608 23.74 -31.69 -3.13
C GLN A 608 23.76 -32.43 -1.78
N TYR A 609 22.62 -32.92 -1.30
CA TYR A 609 22.47 -33.52 0.02
C TYR A 609 22.10 -35.02 -0.08
N PRO A 610 22.57 -35.85 0.88
CA PRO A 610 22.28 -37.29 0.88
C PRO A 610 20.79 -37.61 1.05
N ASP A 611 20.08 -36.81 1.83
CA ASP A 611 18.68 -37.02 2.19
C ASP A 611 17.94 -35.68 2.35
N LEU A 612 16.60 -35.76 2.42
CA LEU A 612 15.75 -34.57 2.54
C LEU A 612 15.92 -33.86 3.89
N ASP A 613 16.29 -34.58 4.95
CA ASP A 613 16.48 -34.01 6.29
C ASP A 613 17.69 -33.07 6.31
N GLN A 614 18.81 -33.50 5.74
CA GLN A 614 20.02 -32.68 5.60
C GLN A 614 19.81 -31.52 4.64
N ALA A 615 19.07 -31.74 3.54
CA ALA A 615 18.68 -30.67 2.63
C ALA A 615 17.83 -29.60 3.31
N LEU A 616 16.97 -29.97 4.26
CA LEU A 616 16.08 -29.03 4.93
C LEU A 616 16.82 -28.11 5.93
N GLN A 617 17.96 -28.52 6.49
CA GLN A 617 18.65 -27.77 7.55
C GLN A 617 19.04 -26.33 7.16
N PRO A 618 19.61 -26.05 5.97
CA PRO A 618 19.86 -24.68 5.52
C PRO A 618 18.59 -23.84 5.40
N VAL A 619 17.48 -24.45 4.97
CA VAL A 619 16.18 -23.77 4.87
C VAL A 619 15.63 -23.46 6.25
N GLU A 620 15.66 -24.41 7.20
CA GLU A 620 15.29 -24.18 8.60
C GLU A 620 16.15 -23.11 9.27
N ARG A 621 17.43 -22.99 8.90
CA ARG A 621 18.27 -21.90 9.35
C ARG A 621 17.80 -20.56 8.80
N ALA A 622 17.54 -20.46 7.50
CA ALA A 622 17.02 -19.24 6.88
C ALA A 622 15.69 -18.79 7.51
N LEU A 623 14.80 -19.73 7.83
CA LEU A 623 13.52 -19.45 8.50
C LEU A 623 13.69 -18.94 9.95
N ARG A 624 14.79 -19.30 10.63
CA ARG A 624 15.11 -18.79 11.98
C ARG A 624 15.77 -17.41 11.95
N ASP A 625 16.55 -17.14 10.91
CA ASP A 625 17.21 -15.86 10.72
C ASP A 625 16.17 -14.74 10.44
N ASP A 626 15.18 -15.02 9.58
CA ASP A 626 14.15 -14.05 9.16
C ASP A 626 12.71 -14.55 9.33
N PRO A 627 11.78 -13.76 9.92
CA PRO A 627 10.35 -14.05 9.88
C PRO A 627 9.87 -14.18 8.42
N THR A 628 9.38 -15.37 8.07
CA THR A 628 9.09 -15.72 6.67
C THR A 628 7.63 -16.13 6.47
N ILE A 629 7.00 -15.61 5.42
CA ILE A 629 5.72 -16.10 4.91
C ILE A 629 5.93 -16.95 3.66
N VAL A 630 5.37 -18.15 3.62
CA VAL A 630 5.50 -19.06 2.47
C VAL A 630 4.13 -19.32 1.87
N VAL A 631 4.00 -19.13 0.56
CA VAL A 631 2.79 -19.41 -0.21
C VAL A 631 2.95 -20.74 -0.93
N ILE A 632 2.03 -21.68 -0.66
CA ILE A 632 1.90 -22.97 -1.32
C ILE A 632 0.66 -22.90 -2.23
N ASP A 633 0.87 -22.77 -3.53
CA ASP A 633 -0.18 -22.47 -4.51
C ASP A 633 -0.67 -23.75 -5.23
N ASN A 634 -1.94 -23.75 -5.63
CA ASN A 634 -2.59 -24.81 -6.42
C ASN A 634 -2.52 -26.21 -5.75
N CYS A 635 -2.86 -26.29 -4.47
CA CYS A 635 -2.70 -27.55 -3.73
C CYS A 635 -3.58 -28.69 -4.21
N GLU A 636 -4.70 -28.41 -4.89
CA GLU A 636 -5.55 -29.45 -5.48
C GLU A 636 -4.82 -30.35 -6.48
N THR A 637 -3.70 -29.90 -7.07
CA THR A 637 -2.94 -30.68 -8.05
C THR A 637 -2.33 -31.96 -7.48
N VAL A 638 -2.06 -32.00 -6.18
CA VAL A 638 -1.50 -33.18 -5.52
C VAL A 638 -2.55 -33.97 -4.74
N LEU A 639 -3.77 -33.44 -4.59
CA LEU A 639 -4.83 -34.14 -3.87
C LEU A 639 -5.39 -35.30 -4.71
N PRO A 640 -5.78 -36.42 -4.09
CA PRO A 640 -6.41 -37.52 -4.81
C PRO A 640 -7.72 -37.03 -5.46
N GLU A 641 -7.89 -37.24 -6.77
CA GLU A 641 -9.16 -36.95 -7.44
C GLU A 641 -10.29 -37.72 -6.74
N ARG A 642 -11.28 -37.01 -6.20
CA ARG A 642 -12.57 -37.62 -5.83
C ARG A 642 -13.35 -37.91 -7.12
N LEU A 643 -12.91 -38.90 -7.88
CA LEU A 643 -13.76 -39.53 -8.87
C LEU A 643 -14.85 -40.30 -8.11
N ASP A 644 -16.10 -39.87 -8.20
CA ASP A 644 -17.30 -40.64 -7.79
C ASP A 644 -17.53 -41.85 -8.72
N ILE A 645 -16.46 -42.51 -9.18
CA ILE A 645 -16.48 -43.73 -9.96
C ILE A 645 -15.74 -44.79 -9.15
N ALA A 646 -16.46 -45.88 -8.87
CA ALA A 646 -16.08 -46.99 -7.99
C ALA A 646 -14.61 -47.45 -8.06
N PRO A 647 -14.04 -47.97 -6.95
CA PRO A 647 -12.63 -48.31 -6.87
C PRO A 647 -12.35 -49.62 -7.62
N ALA A 648 -11.53 -49.55 -8.66
CA ALA A 648 -11.00 -50.75 -9.30
C ALA A 648 -9.61 -50.52 -9.91
N VAL A 649 -8.66 -50.05 -9.10
CA VAL A 649 -7.25 -50.40 -9.31
C VAL A 649 -6.66 -50.76 -7.95
N THR A 650 -6.25 -52.02 -7.82
CA THR A 650 -5.62 -52.60 -6.64
C THR A 650 -4.29 -51.90 -6.31
N PRO A 651 -3.97 -51.64 -5.03
CA PRO A 651 -2.67 -51.11 -4.64
C PRO A 651 -1.63 -52.21 -4.70
N LYS A 652 -0.81 -52.21 -5.74
CA LYS A 652 0.55 -52.76 -5.68
C LYS A 652 1.49 -51.57 -5.62
N ASP A 653 1.80 -51.17 -4.40
CA ASP A 653 3.01 -50.48 -3.92
C ASP A 653 2.66 -49.76 -2.61
N ALA A 654 2.68 -50.52 -1.51
CA ALA A 654 2.34 -50.04 -0.16
C ALA A 654 3.48 -49.28 0.55
N ASP A 655 4.54 -48.90 -0.18
CA ASP A 655 5.73 -48.21 0.34
C ASP A 655 5.89 -46.76 -0.17
N ALA A 656 4.98 -46.26 -1.01
CA ALA A 656 4.96 -44.85 -1.41
C ALA A 656 4.11 -44.03 -0.43
N GLU A 657 4.75 -43.22 0.43
CA GLU A 657 4.06 -42.14 1.14
C GLU A 657 3.32 -41.30 0.07
N ASP A 658 2.01 -41.16 0.20
CA ASP A 658 1.19 -40.32 -0.70
C ASP A 658 1.89 -38.97 -0.86
N ALA A 659 2.19 -38.56 -2.10
CA ALA A 659 2.98 -37.36 -2.38
C ALA A 659 2.37 -36.12 -1.71
N ALA A 660 1.04 -36.05 -1.63
CA ALA A 660 0.33 -35.04 -0.86
C ALA A 660 0.69 -35.08 0.63
N ALA A 661 0.63 -36.27 1.24
CA ALA A 661 0.97 -36.44 2.66
C ALA A 661 2.43 -36.06 2.95
N ALA A 662 3.36 -36.42 2.07
CA ALA A 662 4.78 -36.06 2.19
C ALA A 662 5.01 -34.54 2.08
N ILE A 663 4.33 -33.86 1.14
CA ILE A 663 4.40 -32.40 1.01
C ILE A 663 3.80 -31.71 2.24
N LEU A 664 2.64 -32.16 2.74
CA LEU A 664 2.04 -31.56 3.93
C LEU A 664 2.88 -31.78 5.20
N LYS A 665 3.58 -32.92 5.28
CA LYS A 665 4.58 -33.19 6.33
C LYS A 665 5.78 -32.24 6.23
N LEU A 666 6.28 -31.96 5.01
CA LEU A 666 7.30 -30.94 4.78
C LEU A 666 6.80 -29.55 5.24
N CYS A 667 5.60 -29.14 4.84
CA CYS A 667 4.98 -27.88 5.26
C CYS A 667 4.90 -27.77 6.79
N ARG A 668 4.53 -28.84 7.49
CA ARG A 668 4.55 -28.86 8.95
C ARG A 668 5.95 -28.63 9.52
N ARG A 669 6.98 -29.22 8.94
CA ARG A 669 8.37 -29.00 9.38
C ARG A 669 8.85 -27.57 9.13
N LEU A 670 8.46 -26.95 8.01
CA LEU A 670 8.73 -25.54 7.74
C LEU A 670 8.11 -24.64 8.82
N LEU A 671 6.88 -24.95 9.26
CA LEU A 671 6.31 -24.28 10.43
C LEU A 671 7.15 -24.55 11.67
N ASP A 672 7.45 -25.81 12.00
CA ASP A 672 8.15 -26.15 13.25
C ASP A 672 9.58 -25.55 13.35
N ALA A 673 10.17 -25.09 12.24
CA ALA A 673 11.48 -24.42 12.20
C ALA A 673 11.55 -23.12 13.04
N ASP A 674 10.52 -22.26 12.97
CA ASP A 674 10.46 -21.00 13.73
C ASP A 674 9.00 -20.59 14.03
N PRO A 675 8.66 -20.15 15.26
CA PRO A 675 7.30 -19.72 15.62
C PRO A 675 6.77 -18.53 14.80
N ARG A 676 7.64 -17.76 14.15
CA ARG A 676 7.31 -16.61 13.29
C ARG A 676 7.06 -17.00 11.84
N THR A 677 7.37 -18.23 11.42
CA THR A 677 7.03 -18.71 10.07
C THR A 677 5.52 -18.85 9.89
N ARG A 678 5.01 -18.42 8.73
CA ARG A 678 3.60 -18.55 8.33
C ARG A 678 3.45 -19.25 6.98
N LEU A 679 2.40 -20.05 6.81
CA LEU A 679 2.04 -20.67 5.53
C LEU A 679 0.69 -20.15 5.02
N VAL A 680 0.60 -19.89 3.72
CA VAL A 680 -0.66 -19.61 3.02
C VAL A 680 -0.83 -20.65 1.93
N PHE A 681 -1.92 -21.41 1.99
CA PHE A 681 -2.27 -22.38 0.97
C PHE A 681 -3.34 -21.80 0.05
N THR A 682 -3.24 -22.01 -1.26
CA THR A 682 -4.36 -21.79 -2.17
C THR A 682 -4.85 -23.13 -2.71
N THR A 683 -6.17 -23.31 -2.78
CA THR A 683 -6.74 -24.57 -3.27
C THR A 683 -8.17 -24.43 -3.76
N ARG A 684 -8.61 -25.30 -4.68
CA ARG A 684 -10.04 -25.47 -5.03
C ARG A 684 -10.78 -26.42 -4.08
N GLU A 685 -10.05 -27.31 -3.42
CA GLU A 685 -10.59 -28.40 -2.60
C GLU A 685 -10.18 -28.28 -1.13
N SER A 686 -10.86 -29.01 -0.24
CA SER A 686 -10.48 -29.04 1.17
C SER A 686 -9.12 -29.72 1.30
N LEU A 687 -8.20 -29.13 2.07
CA LEU A 687 -6.96 -29.82 2.41
C LEU A 687 -7.25 -30.92 3.46
N PRO A 688 -6.47 -32.02 3.47
CA PRO A 688 -6.53 -33.01 4.52
C PRO A 688 -5.81 -32.53 5.80
N ALA A 689 -6.00 -33.27 6.89
CA ALA A 689 -5.29 -33.04 8.14
C ALA A 689 -3.76 -33.00 7.93
N PRO A 690 -3.01 -32.11 8.62
CA PRO A 690 -3.46 -31.24 9.71
C PRO A 690 -3.95 -29.84 9.26
N PHE A 691 -4.14 -29.61 7.97
CA PHE A 691 -4.49 -28.29 7.40
C PHE A 691 -5.99 -28.15 7.07
N ASP A 692 -6.84 -28.94 7.71
CA ASP A 692 -8.29 -29.07 7.47
C ASP A 692 -9.16 -28.28 8.48
N THR A 693 -8.54 -27.41 9.28
CA THR A 693 -9.23 -26.64 10.33
C THR A 693 -10.14 -25.53 9.73
N PRO A 694 -11.48 -25.59 9.89
CA PRO A 694 -12.39 -24.62 9.26
C PRO A 694 -12.17 -23.16 9.70
N ALA A 695 -11.75 -22.94 10.94
CA ALA A 695 -11.45 -21.59 11.46
C ALA A 695 -10.22 -20.92 10.80
N ARG A 696 -9.45 -21.66 10.00
CA ARG A 696 -8.29 -21.19 9.24
C ARG A 696 -8.50 -21.26 7.73
N GLU A 697 -9.72 -21.51 7.31
CA GLU A 697 -10.11 -21.57 5.90
C GLU A 697 -10.86 -20.27 5.54
N TRP A 698 -10.43 -19.65 4.44
CA TRP A 698 -11.07 -18.47 3.87
C TRP A 698 -11.70 -18.82 2.54
N GLN A 699 -13.03 -18.81 2.48
CA GLN A 699 -13.77 -19.00 1.24
C GLN A 699 -13.82 -17.69 0.44
N LEU A 700 -13.07 -17.65 -0.66
CA LEU A 700 -13.08 -16.57 -1.63
C LEU A 700 -14.27 -16.73 -2.58
N GLY A 701 -15.13 -15.70 -2.62
CA GLY A 701 -16.32 -15.62 -3.46
C GLY A 701 -16.19 -14.57 -4.56
N ALA A 702 -17.32 -14.06 -5.05
CA ALA A 702 -17.36 -12.96 -6.02
C ALA A 702 -16.75 -11.66 -5.47
N LEU A 703 -16.33 -10.73 -6.34
CA LEU A 703 -15.90 -9.39 -5.92
C LEU A 703 -17.06 -8.59 -5.35
N ALA A 704 -16.76 -7.61 -4.49
CA ALA A 704 -17.73 -6.56 -4.17
C ALA A 704 -18.13 -5.84 -5.46
N ARG A 705 -19.36 -5.31 -5.51
CA ARG A 705 -19.89 -4.68 -6.73
C ARG A 705 -19.02 -3.51 -7.17
N ASP A 706 -18.64 -2.64 -6.25
CA ASP A 706 -17.83 -1.46 -6.55
C ASP A 706 -16.43 -1.87 -7.03
N ASP A 707 -15.78 -2.83 -6.36
CA ASP A 707 -14.51 -3.43 -6.79
C ASP A 707 -14.59 -4.02 -8.21
N ALA A 708 -15.70 -4.69 -8.55
CA ALA A 708 -15.89 -5.29 -9.87
C ALA A 708 -16.01 -4.23 -10.98
N VAL A 709 -16.70 -3.12 -10.69
CA VAL A 709 -16.81 -1.99 -11.62
C VAL A 709 -15.45 -1.30 -11.80
N GLU A 710 -14.73 -1.10 -10.68
CA GLU A 710 -13.40 -0.49 -10.70
C GLU A 710 -12.39 -1.33 -11.47
N LEU A 711 -12.40 -2.66 -11.29
CA LEU A 711 -11.54 -3.58 -12.02
C LEU A 711 -11.74 -3.45 -13.54
N VAL A 712 -12.99 -3.44 -14.03
CA VAL A 712 -13.27 -3.24 -15.46
C VAL A 712 -12.76 -1.88 -15.92
N ALA A 713 -13.00 -0.83 -15.12
CA ALA A 713 -12.57 0.53 -15.46
C ALA A 713 -11.04 0.66 -15.56
N GLU A 714 -10.29 0.03 -14.66
CA GLU A 714 -8.82 0.08 -14.69
C GLU A 714 -8.26 -0.74 -15.86
N VAL A 715 -8.80 -1.93 -16.14
CA VAL A 715 -8.38 -2.72 -17.32
C VAL A 715 -8.63 -1.92 -18.60
N MET A 716 -9.79 -1.27 -18.74
CA MET A 716 -10.06 -0.40 -19.89
C MET A 716 -9.07 0.77 -19.97
N LYS A 717 -8.78 1.43 -18.85
CA LYS A 717 -7.84 2.55 -18.77
C LYS A 717 -6.42 2.14 -19.15
N GLN A 718 -5.94 1.01 -18.64
CA GLN A 718 -4.61 0.47 -18.93
C GLN A 718 -4.39 0.29 -20.44
N HIS A 719 -5.42 -0.18 -21.16
CA HIS A 719 -5.35 -0.40 -22.60
C HIS A 719 -5.80 0.80 -23.45
N GLY A 720 -6.16 1.93 -22.83
CA GLY A 720 -6.69 3.10 -23.54
C GLY A 720 -8.02 2.84 -24.24
N TRP A 721 -8.79 1.88 -23.77
CA TRP A 721 -10.08 1.49 -24.34
C TRP A 721 -11.21 2.38 -23.84
N THR A 722 -12.12 2.71 -24.75
CA THR A 722 -13.35 3.46 -24.45
C THR A 722 -14.52 2.76 -25.12
N PRO A 723 -15.70 2.64 -24.47
CA PRO A 723 -16.88 2.12 -25.13
C PRO A 723 -17.31 3.00 -26.32
N PRO A 724 -18.06 2.46 -27.30
CA PRO A 724 -18.65 3.25 -28.38
C PRO A 724 -19.57 4.35 -27.85
N THR A 725 -19.57 5.51 -28.52
CA THR A 725 -20.32 6.72 -28.07
C THR A 725 -21.83 6.53 -27.92
N GLY A 726 -22.43 5.56 -28.62
CA GLY A 726 -23.86 5.23 -28.51
C GLY A 726 -24.22 4.28 -27.36
N ASP A 727 -23.25 3.63 -26.72
CA ASP A 727 -23.48 2.61 -25.68
C ASP A 727 -22.35 2.61 -24.63
N THR A 728 -22.20 3.76 -23.99
CA THR A 728 -21.16 4.02 -22.98
C THR A 728 -21.48 3.51 -21.58
N GLY A 729 -22.71 3.02 -21.34
CA GLY A 729 -23.21 2.79 -19.98
C GLY A 729 -23.50 4.11 -19.28
N SER A 730 -24.47 4.85 -19.81
CA SER A 730 -24.87 6.19 -19.34
C SER A 730 -25.48 6.22 -17.94
N THR A 731 -25.81 5.07 -17.36
CA THR A 731 -26.41 4.96 -16.03
C THR A 731 -25.65 3.98 -15.13
N PRO A 732 -25.61 4.22 -13.79
CA PRO A 732 -25.04 3.27 -12.84
C PRO A 732 -25.66 1.86 -12.89
N GLY A 733 -26.95 1.77 -13.24
CA GLY A 733 -27.66 0.50 -13.39
C GLY A 733 -27.12 -0.34 -14.54
N GLU A 734 -26.86 0.26 -15.70
CA GLU A 734 -26.30 -0.45 -16.87
C GLU A 734 -24.91 -1.04 -16.57
N ILE A 735 -24.08 -0.31 -15.83
CA ILE A 735 -22.73 -0.76 -15.45
C ILE A 735 -22.79 -1.85 -14.37
N THR A 736 -23.73 -1.72 -13.43
CA THR A 736 -23.99 -2.77 -12.43
C THR A 736 -24.46 -4.06 -13.09
N ASP A 737 -25.41 -3.95 -14.02
CA ASP A 737 -25.95 -5.10 -14.75
C ASP A 737 -24.88 -5.86 -15.54
N LEU A 738 -23.91 -5.14 -16.11
CA LEU A 738 -22.77 -5.71 -16.82
C LEU A 738 -21.91 -6.60 -15.90
N VAL A 739 -21.51 -6.10 -14.73
CA VAL A 739 -20.64 -6.85 -13.81
C VAL A 739 -21.37 -8.00 -13.12
N GLU A 740 -22.67 -7.84 -12.85
CA GLU A 740 -23.52 -8.90 -12.29
C GLU A 740 -23.79 -10.01 -13.33
N ALA A 741 -23.76 -9.70 -14.63
CA ALA A 741 -23.97 -10.70 -15.68
C ALA A 741 -22.93 -11.84 -15.66
N VAL A 742 -21.72 -11.60 -15.15
CA VAL A 742 -20.69 -12.63 -14.94
C VAL A 742 -20.48 -12.98 -13.46
N ASN A 743 -21.49 -12.72 -12.62
CA ASN A 743 -21.45 -12.95 -11.18
C ASN A 743 -20.23 -12.29 -10.49
N ARG A 744 -19.79 -11.13 -11.00
CA ARG A 744 -18.63 -10.37 -10.49
C ARG A 744 -17.35 -11.22 -10.39
N HIS A 745 -17.17 -12.17 -11.32
CA HIS A 745 -16.03 -13.07 -11.37
C HIS A 745 -14.77 -12.36 -11.93
N PRO A 746 -13.66 -12.24 -11.18
CA PRO A 746 -12.49 -11.43 -11.55
C PRO A 746 -11.94 -11.72 -12.95
N ARG A 747 -11.64 -12.99 -13.25
CA ARG A 747 -11.10 -13.37 -14.57
C ARG A 747 -12.05 -13.01 -15.72
N ALA A 748 -13.35 -13.18 -15.50
CA ALA A 748 -14.36 -12.89 -16.51
C ALA A 748 -14.44 -11.38 -16.75
N LEU A 749 -14.40 -10.57 -15.69
CA LEU A 749 -14.40 -9.10 -15.77
C LEU A 749 -13.18 -8.56 -16.53
N VAL A 750 -11.99 -9.09 -16.29
CA VAL A 750 -10.77 -8.68 -17.02
C VAL A 750 -10.91 -8.95 -18.53
N LEU A 751 -11.42 -10.13 -18.90
CA LEU A 751 -11.64 -10.50 -20.30
C LEU A 751 -12.81 -9.75 -20.96
N LEU A 752 -13.75 -9.25 -20.15
CA LEU A 752 -14.93 -8.50 -20.58
C LEU A 752 -14.61 -7.08 -21.06
N ALA A 753 -13.62 -6.42 -20.45
CA ALA A 753 -13.30 -5.02 -20.71
C ALA A 753 -13.11 -4.72 -22.21
N ARG A 754 -12.55 -5.67 -22.96
CA ARG A 754 -12.36 -5.57 -24.42
C ARG A 754 -13.68 -5.66 -25.21
N GLU A 755 -14.61 -6.51 -24.78
CA GLU A 755 -15.93 -6.62 -25.42
C GLU A 755 -16.76 -5.36 -25.18
N VAL A 756 -16.69 -4.80 -23.98
CA VAL A 756 -17.31 -3.51 -23.66
C VAL A 756 -16.79 -2.40 -24.57
N ALA A 757 -15.48 -2.36 -24.82
CA ALA A 757 -14.85 -1.40 -25.73
C ALA A 757 -15.33 -1.56 -27.18
N ARG A 758 -15.65 -2.78 -27.61
CA ARG A 758 -16.03 -3.10 -28.99
C ARG A 758 -17.52 -2.95 -29.25
N ALA A 759 -18.35 -3.58 -28.42
CA ALA A 759 -19.79 -3.73 -28.64
C ALA A 759 -20.62 -2.72 -27.83
N GLY A 760 -20.07 -2.16 -26.76
CA GLY A 760 -20.80 -1.29 -25.84
C GLY A 760 -21.37 -2.03 -24.63
N VAL A 761 -21.73 -1.28 -23.59
CA VAL A 761 -22.11 -1.83 -22.28
C VAL A 761 -23.40 -2.64 -22.36
N ARG A 762 -24.48 -2.10 -22.93
CA ARG A 762 -25.78 -2.79 -23.01
C ARG A 762 -25.72 -4.00 -23.93
N ALA A 763 -25.09 -3.88 -25.09
CA ALA A 763 -24.95 -4.98 -26.04
C ALA A 763 -24.20 -6.16 -25.40
N THR A 764 -23.04 -5.87 -24.79
CA THR A 764 -22.24 -6.89 -24.09
C THR A 764 -23.03 -7.55 -22.97
N THR A 765 -23.80 -6.78 -22.19
CA THR A 765 -24.62 -7.31 -21.09
C THR A 765 -25.70 -8.27 -21.60
N ALA A 766 -26.37 -7.95 -22.70
CA ALA A 766 -27.41 -8.82 -23.29
C ALA A 766 -26.83 -10.14 -23.80
N ASP A 767 -25.68 -10.07 -24.47
CA ASP A 767 -24.97 -11.25 -24.99
C ASP A 767 -24.48 -12.15 -23.86
N LEU A 768 -23.94 -11.58 -22.79
CA LEU A 768 -23.53 -12.29 -21.58
C LEU A 768 -24.69 -13.02 -20.90
N ARG A 769 -25.83 -12.36 -20.72
CA ARG A 769 -27.01 -12.99 -20.11
C ARG A 769 -27.47 -14.20 -20.92
N THR A 770 -27.42 -14.10 -22.25
CA THR A 770 -27.74 -15.21 -23.15
C THR A 770 -26.73 -16.36 -23.01
N LEU A 771 -25.44 -16.04 -22.97
CA LEU A 771 -24.37 -17.02 -22.79
C LEU A 771 -24.48 -17.74 -21.44
N MET A 772 -24.65 -16.99 -20.34
CA MET A 772 -24.82 -17.56 -19.00
C MET A 772 -26.05 -18.46 -18.93
N ALA A 773 -27.17 -18.08 -19.56
CA ALA A 773 -28.36 -18.93 -19.63
C ALA A 773 -28.17 -20.19 -20.52
N GLN A 774 -27.22 -20.18 -21.46
CA GLN A 774 -26.82 -21.38 -22.20
C GLN A 774 -25.94 -22.29 -21.34
N LEU A 775 -24.94 -21.73 -20.65
CA LEU A 775 -24.05 -22.46 -19.75
C LEU A 775 -24.82 -23.09 -18.59
N GLU A 776 -25.74 -22.38 -17.96
CA GLU A 776 -26.57 -22.91 -16.88
C GLU A 776 -27.48 -24.06 -17.35
N ARG A 777 -27.90 -24.06 -18.63
CA ARG A 777 -28.66 -25.18 -19.20
C ARG A 777 -27.79 -26.39 -19.50
N GLY A 778 -26.54 -26.19 -19.92
CA GLY A 778 -25.58 -27.27 -20.19
C GLY A 778 -24.95 -27.84 -18.92
N HIS A 779 -24.74 -27.00 -17.91
CA HIS A 779 -24.07 -27.30 -16.64
C HIS A 779 -24.86 -26.70 -15.46
N PRO A 780 -26.01 -27.29 -15.08
CA PRO A 780 -26.87 -26.73 -14.04
C PRO A 780 -26.16 -26.63 -12.69
N GLY A 781 -26.10 -25.42 -12.13
CA GLY A 781 -25.47 -25.14 -10.84
C GLY A 781 -23.95 -25.28 -10.79
N ASP A 782 -23.27 -25.41 -11.95
CA ASP A 782 -21.82 -25.52 -11.96
C ASP A 782 -21.17 -24.19 -11.52
N ARG A 783 -20.33 -24.30 -10.49
CA ARG A 783 -19.59 -23.20 -9.89
C ARG A 783 -18.61 -22.53 -10.86
N GLU A 784 -18.21 -23.21 -11.93
CA GLU A 784 -17.28 -22.71 -12.95
C GLU A 784 -17.99 -22.01 -14.12
N ASN A 785 -19.34 -21.91 -14.15
CA ASN A 785 -20.08 -21.29 -15.26
C ASN A 785 -19.61 -19.87 -15.61
N SER A 786 -19.25 -19.05 -14.61
CA SER A 786 -18.70 -17.70 -14.85
C SER A 786 -17.30 -17.74 -15.47
N LEU A 787 -16.48 -18.74 -15.15
CA LEU A 787 -15.17 -18.95 -15.78
C LEU A 787 -15.35 -19.44 -17.22
N TYR A 788 -16.25 -20.40 -17.46
CA TYR A 788 -16.61 -20.90 -18.79
C TYR A 788 -17.14 -19.81 -19.71
N ALA A 789 -17.94 -18.87 -19.19
CA ALA A 789 -18.38 -17.71 -19.96
C ALA A 789 -17.21 -16.88 -20.49
N SER A 790 -16.16 -16.71 -19.68
CA SER A 790 -14.97 -15.96 -20.10
C SER A 790 -14.15 -16.69 -21.17
N VAL A 791 -14.11 -18.03 -21.11
CA VAL A 791 -13.48 -18.88 -22.11
C VAL A 791 -14.24 -18.80 -23.42
N GLU A 792 -15.56 -19.01 -23.43
CA GLU A 792 -16.37 -18.98 -24.64
C GLU A 792 -16.37 -17.60 -25.31
N LEU A 793 -16.37 -16.50 -24.54
CA LEU A 793 -16.17 -15.15 -25.09
C LEU A 793 -14.84 -15.01 -25.82
N SER A 794 -13.78 -15.61 -25.27
CA SER A 794 -12.45 -15.57 -25.87
C SER A 794 -12.35 -16.47 -27.11
N LEU A 795 -12.96 -17.66 -27.06
CA LEU A 795 -13.03 -18.59 -28.18
C LEU A 795 -13.78 -18.02 -29.40
N ARG A 796 -14.81 -17.19 -29.18
CA ARG A 796 -15.53 -16.50 -30.27
C ARG A 796 -14.68 -15.51 -31.06
N ARG A 797 -13.54 -15.10 -30.51
CA ARG A 797 -12.59 -14.17 -31.15
C ARG A 797 -11.52 -14.87 -31.98
N LEU A 798 -11.33 -16.18 -31.79
CA LEU A 798 -10.40 -16.96 -32.60
C LEU A 798 -10.88 -17.01 -34.06
N SER A 799 -9.92 -17.14 -34.98
CA SER A 799 -10.24 -17.44 -36.37
C SER A 799 -11.05 -18.75 -36.47
N PRO A 800 -11.91 -18.92 -37.49
CA PRO A 800 -12.69 -20.16 -37.64
C PRO A 800 -11.82 -21.42 -37.65
N GLN A 801 -10.61 -21.30 -38.19
CA GLN A 801 -9.61 -22.36 -38.22
C GLN A 801 -9.06 -22.65 -36.81
N SER A 802 -8.59 -21.62 -36.09
CA SER A 802 -8.07 -21.75 -34.73
C SER A 802 -9.12 -22.27 -33.75
N ARG A 803 -10.39 -21.89 -33.92
CA ARG A 803 -11.52 -22.38 -33.10
C ARG A 803 -11.76 -23.88 -33.27
N GLN A 804 -11.50 -24.44 -34.45
CA GLN A 804 -11.58 -25.89 -34.66
C GLN A 804 -10.37 -26.60 -34.02
N GLN A 805 -9.17 -26.03 -34.19
CA GLN A 805 -7.91 -26.63 -33.74
C GLN A 805 -7.77 -26.63 -32.22
N VAL A 806 -8.26 -25.59 -31.53
CA VAL A 806 -8.14 -25.46 -30.07
C VAL A 806 -8.81 -26.62 -29.31
N ARG A 807 -9.80 -27.30 -29.90
CA ARG A 807 -10.45 -28.48 -29.31
C ARG A 807 -9.46 -29.60 -28.99
N ALA A 808 -8.37 -29.71 -29.75
CA ALA A 808 -7.34 -30.70 -29.47
C ALA A 808 -6.61 -30.44 -28.14
N LEU A 809 -6.66 -29.22 -27.62
CA LEU A 809 -6.04 -28.84 -26.35
C LEU A 809 -6.89 -29.23 -25.13
N ALA A 810 -8.04 -29.89 -25.32
CA ALA A 810 -8.92 -30.27 -24.20
C ALA A 810 -8.21 -31.17 -23.17
N ALA A 811 -7.36 -32.10 -23.61
CA ALA A 811 -6.64 -33.01 -22.72
C ALA A 811 -5.38 -32.40 -22.09
N CYS A 812 -5.02 -31.18 -22.46
CA CYS A 812 -3.81 -30.52 -22.01
C CYS A 812 -4.02 -29.87 -20.64
N HIS A 813 -3.02 -29.96 -19.75
CA HIS A 813 -3.10 -29.42 -18.40
C HIS A 813 -2.03 -28.34 -18.21
N GLY A 814 -2.41 -27.17 -17.69
CA GLY A 814 -1.48 -26.09 -17.37
C GLY A 814 -0.93 -25.40 -18.64
N GLY A 815 0.23 -25.84 -19.12
CA GLY A 815 0.90 -25.28 -20.30
C GLY A 815 1.43 -26.34 -21.26
N LEU A 816 1.91 -25.90 -22.42
CA LEU A 816 2.41 -26.76 -23.49
C LEU A 816 3.55 -26.09 -24.24
N GLN A 817 4.62 -26.83 -24.49
CA GLN A 817 5.63 -26.46 -25.49
C GLN A 817 5.03 -26.49 -26.92
N LEU A 818 5.46 -25.58 -27.81
CA LEU A 818 4.98 -25.47 -29.20
C LEU A 818 5.00 -26.81 -29.96
N GLY A 819 6.02 -27.65 -29.77
CA GLY A 819 6.10 -28.99 -30.38
C GLY A 819 5.06 -29.97 -29.85
N VAL A 820 4.59 -29.80 -28.61
CA VAL A 820 3.44 -30.55 -28.09
C VAL A 820 2.15 -30.05 -28.75
N ILE A 821 2.01 -28.74 -28.95
CA ILE A 821 0.87 -28.17 -29.70
C ILE A 821 0.83 -28.75 -31.11
N GLU A 822 1.96 -28.77 -31.84
CA GLU A 822 2.08 -29.37 -33.17
C GLU A 822 1.58 -30.82 -33.19
N GLN A 823 2.04 -31.65 -32.26
CA GLN A 823 1.70 -33.07 -32.21
C GLN A 823 0.25 -33.33 -31.80
N VAL A 824 -0.27 -32.60 -30.82
CA VAL A 824 -1.64 -32.80 -30.33
C VAL A 824 -2.67 -32.28 -31.35
N THR A 825 -2.37 -31.15 -32.01
CA THR A 825 -3.25 -30.55 -33.02
C THR A 825 -3.07 -31.17 -34.41
N GLY A 826 -1.92 -31.79 -34.69
CA GLY A 826 -1.52 -32.27 -36.02
C GLY A 826 -1.16 -31.15 -37.00
N LEU A 827 -0.74 -29.99 -36.50
CA LEU A 827 -0.41 -28.82 -37.31
C LEU A 827 1.08 -28.76 -37.66
N GLU A 828 1.37 -28.17 -38.81
CA GLU A 828 2.73 -27.75 -39.17
C GLU A 828 3.21 -26.62 -38.23
N PRO A 829 4.54 -26.38 -38.11
CA PRO A 829 5.09 -25.45 -37.12
C PRO A 829 4.57 -24.01 -37.19
N ASP A 830 4.41 -23.46 -38.41
CA ASP A 830 3.93 -22.08 -38.60
C ASP A 830 2.46 -21.92 -38.16
N PRO A 831 1.49 -22.76 -38.60
CA PRO A 831 0.13 -22.74 -38.07
C PRO A 831 0.01 -23.00 -36.57
N ALA A 832 0.83 -23.89 -35.99
CA ALA A 832 0.83 -24.13 -34.54
C ALA A 832 1.28 -22.89 -33.76
N ARG A 833 2.28 -22.17 -34.30
CA ARG A 833 2.73 -20.89 -33.76
C ARG A 833 1.66 -19.80 -33.88
N GLU A 834 0.97 -19.72 -35.03
CA GLU A 834 -0.15 -18.79 -35.24
C GLU A 834 -1.28 -19.04 -34.24
N LEU A 835 -1.65 -20.32 -34.00
CA LEU A 835 -2.63 -20.69 -32.97
C LEU A 835 -2.18 -20.21 -31.58
N GLY A 836 -0.90 -20.39 -31.24
CA GLY A 836 -0.34 -19.89 -29.98
C GLY A 836 -0.44 -18.37 -29.84
N ILE A 837 -0.14 -17.62 -30.90
CA ILE A 837 -0.27 -16.15 -30.92
C ILE A 837 -1.75 -15.74 -30.78
N GLU A 838 -2.65 -16.37 -31.51
CA GLU A 838 -4.09 -16.08 -31.40
C GLU A 838 -4.60 -16.35 -29.98
N LEU A 839 -4.18 -17.45 -29.34
CA LEU A 839 -4.54 -17.75 -27.95
C LEU A 839 -4.06 -16.68 -26.97
N ILE A 840 -2.83 -16.16 -27.16
CA ILE A 840 -2.31 -15.04 -26.37
C ILE A 840 -3.15 -13.78 -26.61
N ASP A 841 -3.42 -13.45 -27.88
CA ASP A 841 -4.15 -12.24 -28.26
C ASP A 841 -5.59 -12.21 -27.74
N VAL A 842 -6.23 -13.37 -27.59
CA VAL A 842 -7.59 -13.47 -27.03
C VAL A 842 -7.62 -13.67 -25.51
N GLY A 843 -6.46 -13.78 -24.86
CA GLY A 843 -6.31 -13.93 -23.42
C GLY A 843 -6.46 -15.37 -22.90
N LEU A 844 -6.44 -16.36 -23.79
CA LEU A 844 -6.49 -17.81 -23.46
C LEU A 844 -5.10 -18.44 -23.31
N GLY A 845 -4.04 -17.70 -23.59
CA GLY A 845 -2.66 -18.14 -23.49
C GLY A 845 -1.73 -17.07 -22.92
N GLN A 846 -0.62 -17.49 -22.32
CA GLN A 846 0.46 -16.63 -21.88
C GLN A 846 1.81 -17.23 -22.30
N ASP A 847 2.64 -16.44 -22.99
CA ASP A 847 4.01 -16.85 -23.33
C ASP A 847 4.89 -16.90 -22.07
N MET A 848 5.46 -18.07 -21.81
CA MET A 848 6.36 -18.32 -20.68
C MET A 848 7.84 -18.34 -21.12
N GLY A 849 8.12 -18.02 -22.38
CA GLY A 849 9.45 -18.11 -22.98
C GLY A 849 9.77 -19.51 -23.50
N HIS A 850 10.85 -19.62 -24.28
CA HIS A 850 11.30 -20.87 -24.91
C HIS A 850 10.26 -21.62 -25.76
N GLY A 851 9.20 -20.91 -26.19
CA GLY A 851 8.09 -21.51 -26.94
C GLY A 851 7.15 -22.34 -26.07
N HIS A 852 7.07 -22.07 -24.76
CA HIS A 852 6.11 -22.67 -23.86
C HIS A 852 4.93 -21.72 -23.63
N LEU A 853 3.71 -22.23 -23.84
CA LEU A 853 2.47 -21.48 -23.72
C LEU A 853 1.68 -21.99 -22.51
N ARG A 854 1.45 -21.14 -21.51
CA ARG A 854 0.50 -21.44 -20.42
C ARG A 854 -0.92 -21.18 -20.91
N LEU A 855 -1.82 -22.12 -20.71
CA LEU A 855 -3.23 -22.01 -21.09
C LEU A 855 -4.08 -21.41 -19.96
N ASP A 856 -5.20 -20.80 -20.32
CA ASP A 856 -6.20 -20.37 -19.35
C ASP A 856 -6.76 -21.59 -18.59
N PRO A 857 -6.86 -21.54 -17.24
CA PRO A 857 -7.28 -22.68 -16.43
C PRO A 857 -8.71 -23.14 -16.70
N GLY A 858 -9.55 -22.28 -17.27
CA GLY A 858 -10.90 -22.64 -17.70
C GLY A 858 -10.96 -23.33 -19.06
N LEU A 859 -9.92 -23.20 -19.90
CA LEU A 859 -9.96 -23.63 -21.31
C LEU A 859 -10.10 -25.15 -21.44
N ALA A 860 -9.17 -25.91 -20.86
CA ALA A 860 -9.18 -27.36 -20.97
C ALA A 860 -10.44 -28.01 -20.35
N PRO A 861 -10.86 -27.65 -19.12
CA PRO A 861 -12.11 -28.16 -18.55
C PRO A 861 -13.35 -27.82 -19.38
N TYR A 862 -13.42 -26.59 -19.91
CA TYR A 862 -14.52 -26.16 -20.78
C TYR A 862 -14.60 -27.00 -22.07
N LEU A 863 -13.46 -27.19 -22.74
CA LEU A 863 -13.40 -27.98 -23.96
C LEU A 863 -13.68 -29.47 -23.70
N LEU A 864 -13.17 -30.03 -22.60
CA LEU A 864 -13.45 -31.41 -22.20
C LEU A 864 -14.94 -31.65 -21.99
N ALA A 865 -15.66 -30.68 -21.43
CA ALA A 865 -17.08 -30.78 -21.19
C ALA A 865 -17.92 -30.79 -22.49
N GLU A 866 -17.37 -30.31 -23.62
CA GLU A 866 -18.01 -30.38 -24.93
C GLU A 866 -17.77 -31.72 -25.67
N LEU A 867 -16.85 -32.56 -25.18
CA LEU A 867 -16.42 -33.78 -25.86
C LEU A 867 -17.13 -35.04 -25.34
N THR A 868 -17.25 -36.04 -26.20
CA THR A 868 -17.64 -37.39 -25.77
C THR A 868 -16.48 -38.07 -25.02
N PRO A 869 -16.76 -39.04 -24.12
CA PRO A 869 -15.71 -39.78 -23.41
C PRO A 869 -14.67 -40.42 -24.34
N GLU A 870 -15.11 -40.94 -25.50
CA GLU A 870 -14.25 -41.57 -26.50
C GLU A 870 -13.29 -40.56 -27.17
N GLU A 871 -13.78 -39.36 -27.49
CA GLU A 871 -12.95 -38.27 -28.03
C GLU A 871 -11.95 -37.76 -26.98
N ALA A 872 -12.38 -37.66 -25.72
CA ALA A 872 -11.53 -37.23 -24.62
C ALA A 872 -10.38 -38.24 -24.37
N ASP A 873 -10.66 -39.54 -24.38
CA ASP A 873 -9.65 -40.59 -24.21
C ASP A 873 -8.66 -40.63 -25.38
N ALA A 874 -9.14 -40.43 -26.62
CA ALA A 874 -8.27 -40.34 -27.79
C ALA A 874 -7.33 -39.12 -27.73
N LEU A 875 -7.82 -37.98 -27.21
CA LEU A 875 -6.99 -36.79 -26.99
C LEU A 875 -5.99 -36.98 -25.85
N ARG A 876 -6.39 -37.60 -24.73
CA ARG A 876 -5.47 -37.93 -23.62
C ARG A 876 -4.35 -38.84 -24.09
N THR A 877 -4.65 -39.81 -24.95
CA THR A 877 -3.63 -40.70 -25.54
C THR A 877 -2.63 -39.94 -26.39
N ARG A 878 -3.11 -39.10 -27.31
CA ARG A 878 -2.24 -38.25 -28.16
C ARG A 878 -1.39 -37.29 -27.34
N TRP A 879 -1.97 -36.67 -26.31
CA TRP A 879 -1.24 -35.80 -25.40
C TRP A 879 -0.15 -36.57 -24.63
N ALA A 880 -0.46 -37.76 -24.12
CA ALA A 880 0.53 -38.61 -23.43
C ALA A 880 1.70 -39.00 -24.35
N GLU A 881 1.42 -39.35 -25.61
CA GLU A 881 2.46 -39.61 -26.61
C GLU A 881 3.32 -38.38 -26.89
N ALA A 882 2.69 -37.20 -27.01
CA ALA A 882 3.39 -35.95 -27.25
C ALA A 882 4.30 -35.55 -26.08
N MET A 883 3.81 -35.72 -24.85
CA MET A 883 4.60 -35.51 -23.64
C MET A 883 5.76 -36.49 -23.51
N ALA A 884 5.59 -37.75 -23.90
CA ALA A 884 6.68 -38.71 -23.96
C ALA A 884 7.76 -38.30 -24.97
N GLY A 885 7.34 -37.78 -26.14
CA GLY A 885 8.23 -37.20 -27.14
C GLY A 885 9.01 -35.99 -26.62
N LEU A 886 8.33 -35.08 -25.92
CA LEU A 886 8.97 -33.92 -25.28
C LEU A 886 9.98 -34.35 -24.22
N ALA A 887 9.65 -35.31 -23.35
CA ALA A 887 10.57 -35.82 -22.34
C ALA A 887 11.85 -36.40 -22.98
N GLN A 888 11.70 -37.13 -24.09
CA GLN A 888 12.84 -37.67 -24.84
C GLN A 888 13.70 -36.57 -25.47
N TYR A 889 13.07 -35.53 -26.02
CA TYR A 889 13.74 -34.34 -26.53
C TYR A 889 14.53 -33.62 -25.42
N LEU A 890 13.91 -33.38 -24.26
CA LEU A 890 14.54 -32.72 -23.12
C LEU A 890 15.74 -33.53 -22.60
N TYR A 891 15.63 -34.86 -22.56
CA TYR A 891 16.75 -35.73 -22.22
C TYR A 891 17.93 -35.61 -23.20
N GLY A 892 17.65 -35.48 -24.50
CA GLY A 892 18.67 -35.24 -25.52
C GLY A 892 19.28 -33.84 -25.44
N GLU A 893 18.47 -32.81 -25.17
CA GLU A 893 18.91 -31.43 -25.02
C GLU A 893 19.72 -31.20 -23.75
N LEU A 894 19.52 -32.00 -22.69
CA LEU A 894 20.32 -31.93 -21.46
C LEU A 894 21.83 -31.98 -21.74
N PHE A 895 22.24 -32.74 -22.77
CA PHE A 895 23.64 -32.90 -23.17
C PHE A 895 24.12 -31.88 -24.22
N LYS A 896 23.22 -31.06 -24.77
CA LYS A 896 23.52 -30.04 -25.80
C LYS A 896 23.40 -28.61 -25.26
N ASP A 897 22.27 -28.30 -24.63
CA ASP A 897 21.96 -27.04 -23.98
C ASP A 897 21.24 -27.32 -22.65
N ALA A 898 22.03 -27.62 -21.63
CA ALA A 898 21.54 -27.94 -20.30
C ALA A 898 20.68 -26.81 -19.67
N ARG A 899 20.92 -25.54 -20.04
CA ARG A 899 20.13 -24.42 -19.51
C ARG A 899 18.75 -24.40 -20.13
N ARG A 900 18.65 -24.59 -21.45
CA ARG A 900 17.35 -24.68 -22.14
C ARG A 900 16.56 -25.90 -21.69
N ALA A 901 17.22 -27.05 -21.57
CA ALA A 901 16.59 -28.27 -21.07
C ALA A 901 16.07 -28.09 -19.64
N SER A 902 16.89 -27.53 -18.73
CA SER A 902 16.48 -27.23 -17.36
C SER A 902 15.34 -26.19 -17.30
N GLY A 903 15.37 -25.16 -18.14
CA GLY A 903 14.34 -24.14 -18.19
C GLY A 903 12.99 -24.70 -18.65
N LEU A 904 12.98 -25.52 -19.71
CA LEU A 904 11.76 -26.17 -20.20
C LEU A 904 11.23 -27.22 -19.21
N THR A 905 12.11 -27.99 -18.56
CA THR A 905 11.72 -28.98 -17.54
C THR A 905 11.13 -28.34 -16.29
N LEU A 906 11.39 -27.05 -16.02
CA LEU A 906 10.76 -26.31 -14.92
C LEU A 906 9.37 -25.78 -15.28
N LEU A 907 9.06 -25.66 -16.57
CA LEU A 907 7.78 -25.14 -17.07
C LEU A 907 6.73 -26.24 -17.26
N GLU A 908 7.18 -27.45 -17.61
CA GLU A 908 6.40 -28.69 -17.71
C GLU A 908 6.35 -29.44 -16.37
#